data_AF-A0A8D8CLZ8-F1
#
_entry.id   AF-A0A8D8CLZ8-F1
#
_cell.length_a   1.000
_cell.length_b   1.000
_cell.length_c   1.000
_cell.angle_alpha   90.00
_cell.angle_beta   90.00
_cell.angle_gamma   90.00
#
_symmetry.space_group_name_H-M   'P 1'
#
loop_
_entity.id
_entity.type
_entity.pdbx_description
1 polymer ?
#
loop_
_entity_poly.entity_id
_entity_poly.type
_entity_poly.pdbx_seq_one_letter_code
_entity_poly.pdbx_strand_id
1 'polypeptide(L)'
;MKSALFYQSLIDVPDPDGLEEKYDRAFRTCEEIIYGTNESDLQGLMSSTVGNEKQQEDIMLALIYTILTDAEKANKAYSDLIILDGSSFATNNLAILVAEKYPKFNEIPRRQLLWFLNELIKNQVNVQETSNIVWNILRQASGGDISQKNIALVEGLLDILVEHRSWLEKDPFLVGTVVYTYTRLLEDHHGPQFSNLQKKEVSFVISLIRDRFGDVMQLGREFVRLLQNISRIPEFEALWKDILHNPKSLCPTFNGVLQLMQTKTSRRFLRSRLTPDVERKLHFLISNVKFGNQKRYQDWFQEKYFTTPESQSLRSDLIRFIIVSIHPTNDMLCSDIIPRWAVIGWLLTSCTNAVAQANAKLSLFYDWLFFQPLKDNIMNIEPGILVMYHSIKNHPLVSCTLLDFLCRIMKNFYPKEEEKVRAGIFNSLHIILEKQVIPNLMPLLESAKLDRELKSMLRENFREFFSSSDTGYSEPSWDNKLNISYNAATTDDLRFSDEEEDSAIMSMKDEHSDDDDLPLSKVIKMEKPIVQTIPEDIVQSLNSFVTTKTLDNIELLLELLNESSSLSLEQEAYVHEKIVSTLKQSLINYTIFPVSKSDESLSDSINNPIFGIFKLLYKEENGKSNIINLVSYIQKHIPCTGYLLLHYLKVYAKLQSRRKETLQGIFKSSVYTHFCNVIESKLEHQLKFDLDLLEKNDSHIFFWILPDLFKEYKQIMLNNGDLLSILIGAIDANNLRDIIFSVTQGKLVIFRSDGILQIIRDSLEFETFEQFCFWQLLQAHDIPLESFQLLV
;
A
#
# COMPACT_ATOMS: atom_id res chain seq x y z
N MET A 1 30.08 10.97 23.17
CA MET A 1 29.11 11.14 24.28
C MET A 1 27.74 10.70 23.78
N LYS A 2 26.93 10.08 24.63
CA LYS A 2 25.54 9.75 24.28
C LYS A 2 24.71 11.04 24.29
N SER A 3 23.82 11.22 23.31
CA SER A 3 22.88 12.34 23.28
C SER A 3 21.97 12.33 24.51
N ALA A 4 21.75 13.49 25.13
CA ALA A 4 20.78 13.62 26.22
C ALA A 4 19.33 13.69 25.69
N LEU A 5 19.15 14.13 24.44
CA LEU A 5 17.85 14.28 23.80
C LEU A 5 17.34 12.94 23.23
N PHE A 6 18.21 12.23 22.50
CA PHE A 6 17.83 11.00 21.81
C PHE A 6 18.49 9.76 22.42
N TYR A 7 17.72 8.67 22.49
CA TYR A 7 18.23 7.34 22.73
C TYR A 7 18.95 6.85 21.47
N GLN A 8 20.20 6.42 21.65
CA GLN A 8 21.01 5.82 20.60
C GLN A 8 21.63 4.52 21.09
N SER A 9 21.37 3.44 20.36
CA SER A 9 21.96 2.13 20.56
C SER A 9 23.34 2.03 19.89
N LEU A 10 24.12 0.99 20.22
CA LEU A 10 25.44 0.76 19.61
C LEU A 10 25.37 0.38 18.12
N ILE A 11 24.20 -0.01 17.63
CA ILE A 11 23.97 -0.43 16.24
C ILE A 11 23.20 0.63 15.43
N ASP A 12 22.79 1.73 16.05
CA ASP A 12 22.04 2.78 15.37
C ASP A 12 22.99 3.56 14.45
N VAL A 13 22.66 3.60 13.16
CA VAL A 13 23.36 4.40 12.15
C VAL A 13 23.07 5.89 12.38
N PRO A 14 24.03 6.80 12.10
CA PRO A 14 23.79 8.24 12.14
C PRO A 14 22.54 8.63 11.35
N ASP A 15 21.79 9.59 11.88
CA ASP A 15 20.55 10.07 11.30
C ASP A 15 20.78 10.58 9.87
N PRO A 16 20.13 9.99 8.83
CA PRO A 16 20.38 10.36 7.43
C PRO A 16 20.13 11.85 7.15
N ASP A 17 19.13 12.43 7.82
CA ASP A 17 18.74 13.82 7.67
C ASP A 17 19.56 14.77 8.56
N GLY A 18 20.44 14.22 9.40
CA GLY A 18 21.30 14.97 10.32
C GLY A 18 20.53 15.74 11.41
N LEU A 19 19.23 15.52 11.57
CA LEU A 19 18.41 16.26 12.54
C LEU A 19 18.88 16.01 13.97
N GLU A 20 19.11 14.74 14.32
CA GLU A 20 19.61 14.36 15.65
C GLU A 20 20.97 15.05 15.96
N GLU A 21 21.89 15.06 14.99
CA GLU A 21 23.20 15.70 15.13
C GLU A 21 23.13 17.23 15.16
N LYS A 22 22.15 17.83 14.47
CA LYS A 22 21.96 19.29 14.41
C LYS A 22 21.77 19.85 15.82
N TYR A 23 20.91 19.22 16.62
CA TYR A 23 20.63 19.64 17.99
C TYR A 23 21.84 19.49 18.92
N ASP A 24 22.52 18.33 18.90
CA ASP A 24 23.70 18.11 19.73
C ASP A 24 24.86 19.06 19.34
N ARG A 25 25.02 19.37 18.05
CA ARG A 25 26.02 20.32 17.56
C ARG A 25 25.72 21.74 17.98
N ALA A 26 24.48 22.19 17.80
CA ALA A 26 24.01 23.50 18.22
C ALA A 26 24.25 23.70 19.73
N PHE A 27 23.83 22.73 20.55
CA PHE A 27 24.04 22.78 21.99
C PHE A 27 25.51 22.90 22.38
N ARG A 28 26.41 22.06 21.82
CA ARG A 28 27.86 22.14 22.11
C ARG A 28 28.48 23.46 21.69
N THR A 29 28.03 24.03 20.57
CA THR A 29 28.59 25.28 20.03
C THR A 29 28.17 26.48 20.88
N CYS A 30 26.97 26.43 21.47
CA CYS A 30 26.40 27.53 22.24
C CYS A 30 26.45 27.30 23.75
N GLU A 31 27.06 26.23 24.23
CA GLU A 31 27.07 25.84 25.65
C GLU A 31 27.65 26.93 26.56
N GLU A 32 28.81 27.49 26.18
CA GLU A 32 29.46 28.59 26.91
C GLU A 32 28.62 29.88 26.90
N ILE A 33 27.88 30.13 25.82
CA ILE A 33 27.00 31.29 25.71
C ILE A 33 25.79 31.09 26.65
N ILE A 34 25.12 29.95 26.58
CA ILE A 34 23.90 29.65 27.36
C ILE A 34 24.18 29.60 28.87
N TYR A 35 25.33 29.07 29.27
CA TYR A 35 25.69 28.94 30.69
C TYR A 35 26.56 30.07 31.23
N GLY A 36 27.26 30.81 30.37
CA GLY A 36 28.25 31.81 30.77
C GLY A 36 27.78 33.27 30.71
N THR A 37 26.64 33.59 30.08
CA THR A 37 26.17 34.97 29.94
C THR A 37 24.95 35.33 30.82
N ASN A 38 24.99 36.55 31.33
CA ASN A 38 23.91 37.29 31.99
C ASN A 38 22.95 37.87 30.92
N GLU A 39 21.69 38.15 31.26
CA GLU A 39 20.63 38.56 30.31
C GLU A 39 21.05 39.71 29.37
N SER A 40 21.74 40.72 29.90
CA SER A 40 22.31 41.86 29.14
C SER A 40 23.29 41.42 28.05
N ASP A 41 24.10 40.40 28.34
CA ASP A 41 25.15 39.93 27.44
C ASP A 41 24.57 39.02 26.35
N LEU A 42 23.48 38.30 26.62
CA LEU A 42 22.73 37.53 25.62
C LEU A 42 22.07 38.46 24.58
N GLN A 43 21.43 39.54 25.03
CA GLN A 43 20.87 40.58 24.16
C GLN A 43 21.95 41.32 23.36
N GLY A 44 23.12 41.56 23.97
CA GLY A 44 24.30 42.11 23.30
C GLY A 44 24.87 41.18 22.24
N LEU A 45 24.97 39.88 22.53
CA LEU A 45 25.40 38.85 21.59
C LEU A 45 24.50 38.82 20.36
N MET A 46 23.18 38.88 20.55
CA MET A 46 22.22 38.91 19.45
C MET A 46 22.29 40.16 18.60
N SER A 47 22.48 41.32 19.25
CA SER A 47 22.71 42.59 18.54
C SER A 47 24.01 42.55 17.72
N SER A 48 24.99 41.73 18.14
CA SER A 48 26.25 41.53 17.42
C SER A 48 26.18 40.46 16.32
N THR A 49 25.20 39.54 16.36
CA THR A 49 24.96 38.52 15.34
C THR A 49 23.93 38.94 14.28
N VAL A 50 23.50 40.21 14.28
CA VAL A 50 22.61 40.79 13.26
C VAL A 50 23.21 40.54 11.86
N GLY A 51 22.54 39.70 11.07
CA GLY A 51 22.96 39.30 9.72
C GLY A 51 23.60 37.91 9.60
N ASN A 52 23.76 37.16 10.71
CA ASN A 52 24.20 35.76 10.70
C ASN A 52 23.08 34.83 11.18
N GLU A 53 22.09 34.60 10.31
CA GLU A 53 20.88 33.80 10.58
C GLU A 53 21.21 32.40 11.14
N LYS A 54 22.28 31.78 10.63
CA LYS A 54 22.71 30.45 11.07
C LYS A 54 23.12 30.40 12.54
N GLN A 55 23.84 31.41 13.00
CA GLN A 55 24.26 31.47 14.40
C GLN A 55 23.07 31.72 15.34
N GLN A 56 22.08 32.49 14.88
CA GLN A 56 20.84 32.71 15.61
C GLN A 56 20.01 31.42 15.71
N GLU A 57 19.90 30.66 14.61
CA GLU A 57 19.27 29.32 14.64
C GLU A 57 19.97 28.37 15.60
N ASP A 58 21.31 28.30 15.58
CA ASP A 58 22.06 27.41 16.47
C ASP A 58 21.82 27.76 17.95
N ILE A 59 21.75 29.05 18.30
CA ILE A 59 21.41 29.48 19.67
C ILE A 59 19.99 29.03 20.04
N MET A 60 19.00 29.25 19.17
CA MET A 60 17.61 28.84 19.45
C MET A 60 17.46 27.32 19.57
N LEU A 61 18.14 26.54 18.72
CA LEU A 61 18.17 25.08 18.81
C LEU A 61 18.81 24.58 20.11
N ALA A 62 19.89 25.25 20.54
CA ALA A 62 20.56 24.94 21.79
C ALA A 62 19.69 25.28 23.03
N LEU A 63 18.89 26.36 22.97
CA LEU A 63 17.89 26.66 24.00
C LEU A 63 16.77 25.62 24.02
N ILE A 64 16.22 25.22 22.87
CA ILE A 64 15.23 24.13 22.76
C ILE A 64 15.79 22.82 23.33
N TYR A 65 17.05 22.49 23.00
CA TYR A 65 17.73 21.32 23.56
C TYR A 65 17.82 21.40 25.08
N THR A 66 18.23 22.55 25.62
CA THR A 66 18.36 22.78 27.06
C THR A 66 17.01 22.63 27.75
N ILE A 67 15.94 23.23 27.19
CA ILE A 67 14.57 23.09 27.68
C ILE A 67 14.16 21.62 27.75
N LEU A 68 14.45 20.84 26.71
CA LEU A 68 14.06 19.43 26.63
C LEU A 68 14.92 18.50 27.51
N THR A 69 16.16 18.86 27.83
CA THR A 69 17.11 17.94 28.47
C THR A 69 17.46 18.28 29.92
N ASP A 70 17.28 19.54 30.36
CA ASP A 70 17.64 20.01 31.70
C ASP A 70 16.47 20.77 32.35
N ALA A 71 15.73 20.07 33.22
CA ALA A 71 14.55 20.61 33.88
C ALA A 71 14.85 21.78 34.83
N GLU A 72 16.06 21.84 35.41
CA GLU A 72 16.43 22.92 36.33
C GLU A 72 16.66 24.23 35.57
N LYS A 73 17.18 24.12 34.34
CA LYS A 73 17.52 25.28 33.51
C LYS A 73 16.45 25.65 32.48
N ALA A 74 15.43 24.80 32.32
CA ALA A 74 14.36 24.99 31.33
C ALA A 74 13.64 26.34 31.45
N ASN A 75 13.37 26.83 32.67
CA ASN A 75 12.75 28.14 32.87
C ASN A 75 13.58 29.29 32.30
N LYS A 76 14.87 29.33 32.63
CA LYS A 76 15.79 30.36 32.12
C LYS A 76 15.90 30.26 30.59
N ALA A 77 16.13 29.06 30.07
CA ALA A 77 16.27 28.84 28.63
C ALA A 77 14.99 29.20 27.84
N TYR A 78 13.81 28.98 28.43
CA TYR A 78 12.55 29.42 27.85
C TYR A 78 12.42 30.95 27.87
N SER A 79 12.72 31.61 28.99
CA SER A 79 12.74 33.08 29.05
C SER A 79 13.68 33.69 28.02
N ASP A 80 14.89 33.13 27.90
CA ASP A 80 15.87 33.52 26.90
C ASP A 80 15.29 33.35 25.48
N LEU A 81 14.69 32.20 25.18
CA LEU A 81 14.06 31.93 23.87
C LEU A 81 12.95 32.95 23.52
N ILE A 82 12.13 33.35 24.49
CA ILE A 82 11.08 34.37 24.29
C ILE A 82 11.68 35.76 24.03
N ILE A 83 12.76 36.13 24.74
CA ILE A 83 13.49 37.38 24.50
C ILE A 83 14.03 37.45 23.06
N LEU A 84 14.36 36.29 22.48
CA LEU A 84 14.86 36.16 21.10
C LEU A 84 13.76 36.15 20.03
N ASP A 85 12.48 36.32 20.41
CA ASP A 85 11.33 36.13 19.52
C ASP A 85 11.33 34.73 18.84
N GLY A 86 11.88 33.72 19.54
CA GLY A 86 12.08 32.37 19.02
C GLY A 86 10.84 31.48 19.08
N SER A 87 9.67 32.02 19.39
CA SER A 87 8.45 31.22 19.64
C SER A 87 8.02 30.39 18.43
N SER A 88 7.89 31.02 17.25
CA SER A 88 7.49 30.31 16.02
C SER A 88 8.57 29.32 15.56
N PHE A 89 9.85 29.69 15.73
CA PHE A 89 10.96 28.77 15.45
C PHE A 89 10.89 27.52 16.35
N ALA A 90 10.61 27.71 17.64
CA ALA A 90 10.50 26.63 18.60
C ALA A 90 9.27 25.76 18.37
N THR A 91 8.11 26.34 18.05
CA THR A 91 6.89 25.56 17.79
C THR A 91 7.05 24.69 16.56
N ASN A 92 7.62 25.22 15.47
CA ASN A 92 7.90 24.47 14.25
C ASN A 92 8.89 23.31 14.51
N ASN A 93 9.97 23.57 15.24
CA ASN A 93 10.94 22.55 15.60
C ASN A 93 10.36 21.47 16.53
N LEU A 94 9.54 21.85 17.52
CA LEU A 94 8.84 20.90 18.38
C LEU A 94 7.90 20.02 17.57
N ALA A 95 7.13 20.58 16.64
CA ALA A 95 6.22 19.81 15.79
C ALA A 95 6.98 18.74 15.00
N ILE A 96 8.11 19.09 14.37
CA ILE A 96 8.98 18.14 13.64
C ILE A 96 9.54 17.08 14.58
N LEU A 97 10.12 17.48 15.71
CA LEU A 97 10.69 16.54 16.68
C LEU A 97 9.65 15.53 17.18
N VAL A 98 8.43 15.99 17.47
CA VAL A 98 7.34 15.12 17.92
C VAL A 98 6.89 14.19 16.80
N ALA A 99 6.71 14.69 15.58
CA ALA A 99 6.25 13.89 14.45
C ALA A 99 7.27 12.79 14.06
N GLU A 100 8.56 13.14 14.00
CA GLU A 100 9.58 12.26 13.42
C GLU A 100 10.40 11.47 14.45
N LYS A 101 10.67 12.07 15.62
CA LYS A 101 11.71 11.58 16.54
C LYS A 101 11.21 11.23 17.95
N TYR A 102 9.94 11.48 18.28
CA TYR A 102 9.39 11.17 19.62
C TYR A 102 9.68 9.74 20.12
N PRO A 103 9.59 8.66 19.31
CA PRO A 103 9.93 7.32 19.77
C PRO A 103 11.38 7.18 20.28
N LYS A 104 12.30 8.00 19.76
CA LYS A 104 13.71 8.04 20.17
C LYS A 104 13.96 8.96 21.38
N PHE A 105 12.99 9.74 21.86
CA PHE A 105 13.24 10.60 23.02
C PHE A 105 13.60 9.80 24.27
N ASN A 106 14.63 10.28 24.98
CA ASN A 106 14.93 9.86 26.34
C ASN A 106 13.81 10.27 27.32
N GLU A 107 13.85 9.77 28.55
CA GLU A 107 12.77 9.98 29.53
C GLU A 107 12.56 11.46 29.89
N ILE A 108 13.64 12.21 30.13
CA ILE A 108 13.58 13.64 30.50
C ILE A 108 12.92 14.47 29.37
N PRO A 109 13.37 14.37 28.10
CA PRO A 109 12.71 15.03 26.97
C PRO A 109 11.21 14.76 26.82
N ARG A 110 10.74 13.56 27.13
CA ARG A 110 9.30 13.25 27.07
C ARG A 110 8.49 14.06 28.07
N ARG A 111 9.01 14.23 29.29
CA ARG A 111 8.35 15.05 30.32
C ARG A 111 8.49 16.54 30.01
N GLN A 112 9.69 16.97 29.62
CA GLN A 112 9.97 18.36 29.30
C GLN A 112 9.22 18.85 28.06
N LEU A 113 8.91 17.97 27.11
CA LEU A 113 8.04 18.29 25.98
C LEU A 113 6.66 18.77 26.45
N LEU A 114 6.05 18.07 27.41
CA LEU A 114 4.74 18.45 27.95
C LEU A 114 4.84 19.74 28.77
N TRP A 115 5.90 19.91 29.55
CA TRP A 115 6.17 21.17 30.25
C TRP A 115 6.32 22.34 29.27
N PHE A 116 7.08 22.16 28.19
CA PHE A 116 7.32 23.20 27.20
C PHE A 116 6.03 23.55 26.45
N LEU A 117 5.24 22.55 26.05
CA LEU A 117 3.90 22.78 25.50
C LEU A 117 3.03 23.61 26.45
N ASN A 118 3.02 23.26 27.74
CA ASN A 118 2.21 23.96 28.74
C ASN A 118 2.60 25.45 28.84
N GLU A 119 3.91 25.75 28.88
CA GLU A 119 4.38 27.14 28.91
C GLU A 119 4.07 27.89 27.60
N LEU A 120 4.15 27.24 26.42
CA LEU A 120 3.76 27.85 25.14
C LEU A 120 2.27 28.25 25.14
N ILE A 121 1.38 27.37 25.62
CA ILE A 121 -0.07 27.64 25.69
C ILE A 121 -0.36 28.75 26.71
N LYS A 122 0.26 28.67 27.89
CA LYS A 122 0.10 29.64 28.98
C LYS A 122 0.53 31.05 28.59
N ASN A 123 1.62 31.16 27.81
CA ASN A 123 2.11 32.44 27.29
C ASN A 123 1.42 32.85 25.97
N GLN A 124 0.31 32.19 25.60
CA GLN A 124 -0.54 32.54 24.46
C GLN A 124 0.21 32.60 23.13
N VAL A 125 1.21 31.74 22.94
CA VAL A 125 1.84 31.52 21.63
C VAL A 125 0.75 31.07 20.63
N ASN A 126 0.96 31.36 19.35
CA ASN A 126 -0.01 31.17 18.28
C ASN A 126 -0.81 29.85 18.44
N VAL A 127 -2.14 29.97 18.47
CA VAL A 127 -3.06 28.85 18.71
C VAL A 127 -2.89 27.75 17.66
N GLN A 128 -2.71 28.10 16.38
CA GLN A 128 -2.56 27.11 15.31
C GLN A 128 -1.24 26.34 15.43
N GLU A 129 -0.14 27.03 15.75
CA GLU A 129 1.16 26.39 15.93
C GLU A 129 1.16 25.43 17.14
N THR A 130 0.59 25.88 18.27
CA THR A 130 0.46 25.05 19.48
C THR A 130 -0.56 23.91 19.30
N SER A 131 -1.66 24.12 18.57
CA SER A 131 -2.60 23.09 18.16
C SER A 131 -1.92 22.00 17.34
N ASN A 132 -1.04 22.36 16.40
CA ASN A 132 -0.30 21.40 15.59
C ASN A 132 0.62 20.51 16.44
N ILE A 133 1.28 21.08 17.46
CA ILE A 133 2.08 20.29 18.41
C ILE A 133 1.18 19.32 19.17
N VAL A 134 0.04 19.77 19.71
CA VAL A 134 -0.92 18.90 20.40
C VAL A 134 -1.40 17.79 19.49
N TRP A 135 -1.73 18.10 18.24
CA TRP A 135 -2.14 17.09 17.25
C TRP A 135 -1.06 16.04 17.03
N ASN A 136 0.20 16.45 16.89
CA ASN A 136 1.33 15.52 16.76
C ASN A 136 1.54 14.68 18.02
N ILE A 137 1.36 15.24 19.23
CA ILE A 137 1.44 14.48 20.49
C ILE A 137 0.28 13.48 20.60
N LEU A 138 -0.95 13.87 20.23
CA LEU A 138 -2.11 12.96 20.22
C LEU A 138 -1.89 11.75 19.30
N ARG A 139 -1.10 11.91 18.23
CA ARG A 139 -0.68 10.80 17.36
C ARG A 139 0.33 9.87 18.01
N GLN A 140 1.13 10.36 18.95
CA GLN A 140 2.06 9.53 19.71
C GLN A 140 1.36 8.73 20.82
N ALA A 141 0.17 9.16 21.25
CA ALA A 141 -0.68 8.41 22.17
C ALA A 141 -1.31 7.19 21.47
N SER A 142 -0.66 6.04 21.62
CA SER A 142 -1.00 4.82 20.88
C SER A 142 -2.18 4.10 21.52
N GLY A 143 -3.18 3.71 20.72
CA GLY A 143 -4.24 2.80 21.16
C GLY A 143 -3.71 1.38 21.34
N GLY A 144 -4.25 0.65 22.32
CA GLY A 144 -3.83 -0.72 22.66
C GLY A 144 -2.46 -0.82 23.35
N ASP A 145 -1.89 0.30 23.80
CA ASP A 145 -0.62 0.35 24.52
C ASP A 145 -0.83 0.88 25.95
N ILE A 146 -0.77 -0.01 26.95
CA ILE A 146 -0.89 0.34 28.37
C ILE A 146 0.48 0.48 29.07
N SER A 147 1.57 0.65 28.31
CA SER A 147 2.89 0.88 28.87
C SER A 147 2.95 2.18 29.67
N GLN A 148 3.78 2.22 30.71
CA GLN A 148 3.94 3.42 31.56
C GLN A 148 4.28 4.68 30.75
N LYS A 149 5.06 4.53 29.67
CA LYS A 149 5.42 5.65 28.79
C LYS A 149 4.21 6.22 28.04
N ASN A 150 3.34 5.36 27.51
CA ASN A 150 2.14 5.79 26.81
C ASN A 150 1.12 6.39 27.78
N ILE A 151 0.90 5.75 28.94
CA ILE A 151 0.00 6.25 29.99
C ILE A 151 0.43 7.62 30.49
N ALA A 152 1.73 7.83 30.77
CA ALA A 152 2.25 9.12 31.21
C ALA A 152 2.07 10.23 30.16
N LEU A 153 2.19 9.90 28.86
CA LEU A 153 1.93 10.85 27.78
C LEU A 153 0.45 11.25 27.73
N VAL A 154 -0.44 10.25 27.81
CA VAL A 154 -1.89 10.47 27.77
C VAL A 154 -2.35 11.29 28.97
N GLU A 155 -1.97 10.89 30.18
CA GLU A 155 -2.35 11.61 31.40
C GLU A 155 -1.76 13.03 31.41
N GLY A 156 -0.47 13.17 31.11
CA GLY A 156 0.17 14.49 31.12
C GLY A 156 -0.40 15.45 30.07
N LEU A 157 -0.78 14.96 28.88
CA LEU A 157 -1.47 15.80 27.90
C LEU A 157 -2.90 16.14 28.34
N LEU A 158 -3.62 15.19 28.94
CA LEU A 158 -4.98 15.42 29.46
C LEU A 158 -4.98 16.52 30.52
N ASP A 159 -3.97 16.55 31.39
CA ASP A 159 -3.80 17.58 32.42
C ASP A 159 -3.72 18.97 31.81
N ILE A 160 -2.90 19.14 30.77
CA ILE A 160 -2.75 20.40 30.02
C ILE A 160 -4.07 20.79 29.35
N LEU A 161 -4.77 19.85 28.72
CA LEU A 161 -6.03 20.12 28.03
C LEU A 161 -7.17 20.48 29.00
N VAL A 162 -7.17 19.91 30.21
CA VAL A 162 -8.11 20.27 31.28
C VAL A 162 -7.81 21.67 31.82
N GLU A 163 -6.53 21.97 32.07
CA GLU A 163 -6.09 23.30 32.55
C GLU A 163 -6.41 24.40 31.53
N HIS A 164 -6.09 24.17 30.26
CA HIS A 164 -6.20 25.15 29.17
C HIS A 164 -7.38 24.89 28.24
N ARG A 165 -8.51 24.45 28.82
CA ARG A 165 -9.71 24.12 28.04
C ARG A 165 -10.21 25.27 27.16
N SER A 166 -10.18 26.51 27.68
CA SER A 166 -10.59 27.70 26.92
C SER A 166 -9.69 28.01 25.71
N TRP A 167 -8.43 27.55 25.74
CA TRP A 167 -7.53 27.60 24.59
C TRP A 167 -7.92 26.52 23.58
N LEU A 168 -8.16 25.29 24.02
CA LEU A 168 -8.57 24.17 23.16
C LEU A 168 -9.85 24.49 22.37
N GLU A 169 -10.84 25.10 23.02
CA GLU A 169 -12.14 25.41 22.40
C GLU A 169 -12.08 26.50 21.31
N LYS A 170 -10.91 27.14 21.09
CA LYS A 170 -10.67 28.05 19.96
C LYS A 170 -10.43 27.32 18.64
N ASP A 171 -10.11 26.03 18.69
CA ASP A 171 -9.84 25.19 17.53
C ASP A 171 -10.86 24.03 17.45
N PRO A 172 -11.96 24.18 16.67
CA PRO A 172 -12.99 23.15 16.53
C PRO A 172 -12.48 21.81 16.03
N PHE A 173 -11.48 21.81 15.15
CA PHE A 173 -10.90 20.58 14.61
C PHE A 173 -10.10 19.84 15.68
N LEU A 174 -9.34 20.57 16.50
CA LEU A 174 -8.62 19.99 17.62
C LEU A 174 -9.57 19.46 18.70
N VAL A 175 -10.67 20.16 19.00
CA VAL A 175 -11.74 19.64 19.88
C VAL A 175 -12.24 18.28 19.39
N GLY A 176 -12.59 18.18 18.10
CA GLY A 176 -12.99 16.92 17.49
C GLY A 176 -11.90 15.84 17.61
N THR A 177 -10.65 16.19 17.36
CA THR A 177 -9.52 15.25 17.44
C THR A 177 -9.28 14.75 18.87
N VAL A 178 -9.36 15.63 19.87
CA VAL A 178 -9.24 15.27 21.30
C VAL A 178 -10.37 14.34 21.70
N VAL A 179 -11.62 14.66 21.37
CA VAL A 179 -12.77 13.79 21.64
C VAL A 179 -12.58 12.43 20.98
N TYR A 180 -12.21 12.39 19.70
CA TYR A 180 -11.95 11.15 18.96
C TYR A 180 -10.85 10.31 19.64
N THR A 181 -9.78 10.98 20.08
CA THR A 181 -8.62 10.37 20.72
C THR A 181 -8.97 9.71 22.04
N TYR A 182 -9.50 10.48 22.98
CA TYR A 182 -9.75 9.99 24.34
C TYR A 182 -10.95 9.05 24.41
N THR A 183 -11.97 9.23 23.54
CA THR A 183 -13.06 8.25 23.42
C THR A 183 -12.51 6.88 23.01
N ARG A 184 -11.54 6.84 22.10
CA ARG A 184 -10.87 5.59 21.68
C ARG A 184 -9.97 5.01 22.79
N LEU A 185 -9.19 5.84 23.48
CA LEU A 185 -8.26 5.39 24.53
C LEU A 185 -8.98 4.82 25.77
N LEU A 186 -10.20 5.28 26.05
CA LEU A 186 -11.05 4.74 27.11
C LEU A 186 -11.35 3.24 26.97
N GLU A 187 -11.26 2.69 25.75
CA GLU A 187 -11.37 1.24 25.51
C GLU A 187 -10.23 0.45 26.15
N ASP A 188 -9.06 1.07 26.34
CA ASP A 188 -7.85 0.43 26.87
C ASP A 188 -7.68 0.71 28.38
N HIS A 189 -8.22 1.81 28.90
CA HIS A 189 -8.04 2.27 30.29
C HIS A 189 -9.13 1.79 31.27
N HIS A 190 -9.59 0.55 31.12
CA HIS A 190 -10.67 0.00 31.97
C HIS A 190 -10.19 -0.81 33.19
N GLY A 191 -8.88 -1.00 33.35
CA GLY A 191 -8.29 -1.73 34.47
C GLY A 191 -8.38 -0.97 35.80
N PRO A 192 -8.49 -1.64 36.96
CA PRO A 192 -8.53 -0.98 38.27
C PRO A 192 -7.36 -0.02 38.53
N GLN A 193 -6.18 -0.34 38.00
CA GLN A 193 -4.98 0.50 38.09
C GLN A 193 -5.12 1.86 37.38
N PHE A 194 -6.05 1.98 36.44
CA PHE A 194 -6.30 3.19 35.66
C PHE A 194 -7.55 3.95 36.12
N SER A 195 -8.16 3.59 37.25
CA SER A 195 -9.45 4.15 37.67
C SER A 195 -9.46 5.68 37.80
N ASN A 196 -8.33 6.28 38.19
CA ASN A 196 -8.22 7.74 38.33
C ASN A 196 -8.10 8.41 36.96
N LEU A 197 -7.24 7.88 36.09
CA LEU A 197 -7.10 8.34 34.72
C LEU A 197 -8.42 8.22 33.97
N GLN A 198 -9.07 7.05 34.01
CA GLN A 198 -10.33 6.81 33.34
C GLN A 198 -11.41 7.80 33.79
N LYS A 199 -11.54 8.07 35.10
CA LYS A 199 -12.50 9.08 35.60
C LYS A 199 -12.20 10.47 35.05
N LYS A 200 -10.93 10.85 34.95
CA LYS A 200 -10.51 12.14 34.40
C LYS A 200 -10.82 12.24 32.91
N GLU A 201 -10.50 11.20 32.15
CA GLU A 201 -10.83 11.08 30.72
C GLU A 201 -12.33 11.17 30.47
N VAL A 202 -13.13 10.36 31.18
CA VAL A 202 -14.60 10.34 31.07
C VAL A 202 -15.17 11.72 31.37
N SER A 203 -14.79 12.33 32.51
CA SER A 203 -15.30 13.64 32.90
C SER A 203 -14.98 14.72 31.87
N PHE A 204 -13.74 14.74 31.36
CA PHE A 204 -13.30 15.74 30.40
C PHE A 204 -13.99 15.56 29.03
N VAL A 205 -13.97 14.34 28.50
CA VAL A 205 -14.56 14.01 27.20
C VAL A 205 -16.07 14.25 27.19
N ILE A 206 -16.79 13.82 28.23
CA ILE A 206 -18.24 14.04 28.31
C ILE A 206 -18.57 15.53 28.38
N SER A 207 -17.80 16.32 29.13
CA SER A 207 -18.02 17.77 29.18
C SER A 207 -17.78 18.41 27.81
N LEU A 208 -16.68 18.08 27.12
CA LEU A 208 -16.42 18.59 25.76
C LEU A 208 -17.52 18.18 24.78
N ILE A 209 -17.96 16.92 24.80
CA ILE A 209 -19.04 16.44 23.93
C ILE A 209 -20.32 17.24 24.15
N ARG A 210 -20.70 17.48 25.41
CA ARG A 210 -21.95 18.18 25.74
C ARG A 210 -21.88 19.67 25.43
N ASP A 211 -20.76 20.31 25.71
CA ASP A 211 -20.61 21.75 25.58
C ASP A 211 -20.30 22.18 24.13
N ARG A 212 -19.64 21.31 23.36
CA ARG A 212 -19.18 21.57 21.99
C ARG A 212 -19.71 20.53 20.98
N PHE A 213 -20.93 20.03 21.18
CA PHE A 213 -21.49 18.95 20.34
C PHE A 213 -21.53 19.30 18.84
N GLY A 214 -21.71 20.58 18.48
CA GLY A 214 -21.68 21.03 17.09
C GLY A 214 -20.36 20.72 16.38
N ASP A 215 -19.23 20.88 17.08
CA ASP A 215 -17.89 20.55 16.59
C ASP A 215 -17.69 19.03 16.56
N VAL A 216 -18.17 18.32 17.58
CA VAL A 216 -18.06 16.86 17.71
C VAL A 216 -18.91 16.12 16.67
N MET A 217 -20.05 16.68 16.27
CA MET A 217 -20.93 16.08 15.26
C MET A 217 -20.23 15.92 13.89
N GLN A 218 -19.19 16.71 13.61
CA GLN A 218 -18.38 16.60 12.39
C GLN A 218 -17.54 15.31 12.33
N LEU A 219 -17.34 14.63 13.46
CA LEU A 219 -16.71 13.31 13.48
C LEU A 219 -17.55 12.26 12.74
N GLY A 220 -18.86 12.46 12.59
CA GLY A 220 -19.73 11.59 11.82
C GLY A 220 -19.74 10.14 12.29
N ARG A 221 -19.77 9.20 11.34
CA ARG A 221 -20.04 7.78 11.62
C ARG A 221 -19.02 7.11 12.54
N GLU A 222 -17.74 7.48 12.44
CA GLU A 222 -16.71 6.90 13.32
C GLU A 222 -16.92 7.27 14.80
N PHE A 223 -17.54 8.42 15.11
CA PHE A 223 -17.86 8.75 16.50
C PHE A 223 -18.84 7.74 17.10
N VAL A 224 -19.86 7.35 16.34
CA VAL A 224 -20.80 6.30 16.73
C VAL A 224 -20.06 4.99 16.98
N ARG A 225 -19.06 4.64 16.16
CA ARG A 225 -18.26 3.42 16.32
C ARG A 225 -17.53 3.41 17.66
N LEU A 226 -16.86 4.52 18.00
CA LEU A 226 -16.12 4.65 19.26
C LEU A 226 -17.06 4.63 20.47
N LEU A 227 -18.19 5.35 20.40
CA LEU A 227 -19.17 5.38 21.48
C LEU A 227 -19.78 4.01 21.81
N GLN A 228 -19.91 3.11 20.82
CA GLN A 228 -20.45 1.77 21.04
C GLN A 228 -19.54 0.95 21.95
N ASN A 229 -18.22 1.07 21.78
CA ASN A 229 -17.23 0.28 22.52
C ASN A 229 -17.16 0.66 24.01
N ILE A 230 -17.49 1.91 24.35
CA ILE A 230 -17.47 2.42 25.72
C ILE A 230 -18.87 2.66 26.32
N SER A 231 -19.92 2.15 25.65
CA SER A 231 -21.32 2.36 26.02
C SER A 231 -21.72 1.90 27.43
N ARG A 232 -20.92 1.02 28.05
CA ARG A 232 -21.15 0.51 29.41
C ARG A 232 -20.67 1.46 30.52
N ILE A 233 -19.94 2.52 30.16
CA ILE A 233 -19.55 3.55 31.12
C ILE A 233 -20.80 4.42 31.41
N PRO A 234 -21.19 4.63 32.68
CA PRO A 234 -22.48 5.27 33.02
C PRO A 234 -22.73 6.64 32.36
N GLU A 235 -21.70 7.47 32.28
CA GLU A 235 -21.77 8.80 31.67
C GLU A 235 -21.98 8.72 30.15
N PHE A 236 -21.38 7.73 29.49
CA PHE A 236 -21.59 7.45 28.07
C PHE A 236 -22.94 6.77 27.81
N GLU A 237 -23.44 5.95 28.73
CA GLU A 237 -24.81 5.42 28.68
C GLU A 237 -25.84 6.57 28.73
N ALA A 238 -25.62 7.56 29.60
CA ALA A 238 -26.44 8.77 29.66
C ALA A 238 -26.35 9.59 28.36
N LEU A 239 -25.14 9.76 27.81
CA LEU A 239 -24.96 10.41 26.51
C LEU A 239 -25.70 9.66 25.39
N TRP A 240 -25.67 8.33 25.36
CA TRP A 240 -26.42 7.51 24.41
C TRP A 240 -27.93 7.74 24.51
N LYS A 241 -28.47 7.86 25.73
CA LYS A 241 -29.88 8.20 25.94
C LYS A 241 -30.21 9.56 25.33
N ASP A 242 -29.36 10.57 25.52
CA ASP A 242 -29.55 11.88 24.90
C ASP A 242 -29.47 11.80 23.37
N ILE A 243 -28.46 11.11 22.81
CA ILE A 243 -28.30 10.94 21.35
C ILE A 243 -29.54 10.28 20.71
N LEU A 244 -30.12 9.28 21.38
CA LEU A 244 -31.23 8.48 20.82
C LEU A 244 -32.61 9.05 21.11
N HIS A 245 -32.79 9.73 22.24
CA HIS A 245 -34.12 10.13 22.73
C HIS A 245 -34.29 11.64 22.89
N ASN A 246 -33.21 12.40 23.01
CA ASN A 246 -33.24 13.85 23.18
C ASN A 246 -32.12 14.57 22.41
N PRO A 247 -31.92 14.30 21.10
CA PRO A 247 -30.73 14.77 20.37
C PRO A 247 -30.59 16.30 20.35
N LYS A 248 -31.72 17.01 20.36
CA LYS A 248 -31.74 18.48 20.36
C LYS A 248 -31.20 19.12 21.65
N SER A 249 -31.11 18.38 22.75
CA SER A 249 -30.46 18.89 23.97
C SER A 249 -28.95 18.94 23.86
N LEU A 250 -28.35 18.20 22.95
CA LEU A 250 -26.90 18.22 22.67
C LEU A 250 -26.57 19.33 21.67
N CYS A 251 -27.35 19.46 20.60
CA CYS A 251 -27.24 20.55 19.65
C CYS A 251 -28.57 20.80 18.94
N PRO A 252 -29.04 22.05 18.79
CA PRO A 252 -30.33 22.35 18.15
C PRO A 252 -30.45 21.81 16.71
N THR A 253 -29.34 21.69 15.99
CA THR A 253 -29.28 21.19 14.60
C THR A 253 -29.09 19.67 14.51
N PHE A 254 -28.94 18.98 15.65
CA PHE A 254 -28.77 17.54 15.68
C PHE A 254 -30.11 16.81 15.71
N ASN A 255 -30.35 16.01 14.66
CA ASN A 255 -31.61 15.31 14.45
C ASN A 255 -31.59 13.84 14.90
N GLY A 256 -30.48 13.38 15.46
CA GLY A 256 -30.33 12.02 16.00
C GLY A 256 -29.26 11.19 15.29
N VAL A 257 -29.03 9.98 15.81
CA VAL A 257 -27.89 9.11 15.44
C VAL A 257 -27.73 8.84 13.93
N LEU A 258 -28.83 8.83 13.17
CA LEU A 258 -28.77 8.64 11.72
C LEU A 258 -27.99 9.73 11.00
N GLN A 259 -28.06 10.97 11.47
CA GLN A 259 -27.27 12.07 10.92
C GLN A 259 -25.78 11.77 11.07
N LEU A 260 -25.34 11.29 12.24
CA LEU A 260 -23.94 10.89 12.44
C LEU A 260 -23.55 9.74 11.52
N MET A 261 -24.38 8.70 11.42
CA MET A 261 -24.09 7.53 10.57
C MET A 261 -23.98 7.87 9.08
N GLN A 262 -24.73 8.86 8.61
CA GLN A 262 -24.69 9.32 7.22
C GLN A 262 -23.57 10.34 6.95
N THR A 263 -23.09 11.04 7.98
CA THR A 263 -21.94 11.93 7.86
C THR A 263 -20.64 11.13 7.74
N LYS A 264 -19.89 11.38 6.64
CA LYS A 264 -18.55 10.81 6.42
C LYS A 264 -17.56 11.42 7.41
N THR A 265 -16.71 10.58 7.98
CA THR A 265 -15.62 11.03 8.84
C THR A 265 -14.42 11.45 7.99
N SER A 266 -13.82 12.60 8.30
CA SER A 266 -12.57 13.04 7.65
C SER A 266 -11.41 12.07 7.92
N ARG A 267 -10.61 11.78 6.88
CA ARG A 267 -9.39 10.95 6.96
C ARG A 267 -8.42 11.44 8.05
N ARG A 268 -8.40 12.75 8.33
CA ARG A 268 -7.53 13.36 9.35
C ARG A 268 -7.77 12.78 10.76
N PHE A 269 -9.02 12.45 11.11
CA PHE A 269 -9.33 11.84 12.40
C PHE A 269 -8.84 10.39 12.49
N LEU A 270 -8.97 9.62 11.41
CA LEU A 270 -8.49 8.23 11.37
C LEU A 270 -6.96 8.19 11.42
N ARG A 271 -6.30 9.08 10.66
CA ARG A 271 -4.84 9.27 10.70
C ARG A 271 -4.36 9.66 12.09
N SER A 272 -5.15 10.44 12.84
CA SER A 272 -4.79 10.86 14.20
C SER A 272 -4.60 9.69 15.16
N ARG A 273 -5.18 8.51 14.90
CA ARG A 273 -5.10 7.34 15.80
C ARG A 273 -3.93 6.41 15.52
N LEU A 274 -3.22 6.64 14.42
CA LEU A 274 -2.01 5.90 14.11
C LEU A 274 -0.78 6.73 14.44
N THR A 275 0.13 6.11 15.17
CA THR A 275 1.47 6.68 15.36
C THR A 275 2.17 6.83 14.00
N PRO A 276 3.03 7.83 13.82
CA PRO A 276 3.76 8.01 12.56
C PRO A 276 4.55 6.77 12.11
N ASP A 277 5.10 6.00 13.04
CA ASP A 277 5.82 4.74 12.76
C ASP A 277 4.87 3.65 12.21
N VAL A 278 3.69 3.50 12.81
CA VAL A 278 2.66 2.54 12.36
C VAL A 278 2.15 2.93 10.97
N GLU A 279 1.82 4.20 10.76
CA GLU A 279 1.38 4.73 9.46
C GLU A 279 2.41 4.46 8.36
N ARG A 280 3.68 4.83 8.58
CA ARG A 280 4.76 4.64 7.59
C ARG A 280 4.96 3.16 7.23
N LYS A 281 4.97 2.26 8.22
CA LYS A 281 5.13 0.82 7.98
C LYS A 281 3.96 0.22 7.23
N LEU A 282 2.73 0.66 7.56
CA LEU A 282 1.54 0.19 6.89
C LEU A 282 1.47 0.68 5.44
N HIS A 283 1.82 1.95 5.19
CA HIS A 283 1.97 2.48 3.84
C HIS A 283 3.04 1.72 3.06
N PHE A 284 4.23 1.51 3.63
CA PHE A 284 5.28 0.73 2.99
C PHE A 284 4.80 -0.68 2.64
N LEU A 285 4.10 -1.34 3.57
CA LEU A 285 3.53 -2.66 3.32
C LEU A 285 2.59 -2.64 2.10
N ILE A 286 1.65 -1.70 2.03
CA ILE A 286 0.61 -1.67 0.98
C ILE A 286 1.08 -1.01 -0.33
N SER A 287 2.16 -0.23 -0.31
CA SER A 287 2.63 0.53 -1.48
C SER A 287 3.94 0.02 -2.08
N ASN A 288 4.70 -0.80 -1.35
CA ASN A 288 6.05 -1.20 -1.80
C ASN A 288 6.30 -2.72 -1.72
N VAL A 289 5.52 -3.46 -0.94
CA VAL A 289 5.75 -4.90 -0.77
C VAL A 289 4.98 -5.71 -1.79
N LYS A 290 5.71 -6.51 -2.56
CA LYS A 290 5.11 -7.45 -3.52
C LYS A 290 4.29 -8.54 -2.82
N PHE A 291 3.16 -8.88 -3.40
CA PHE A 291 2.31 -9.97 -2.97
C PHE A 291 3.04 -11.31 -3.10
N GLY A 292 3.00 -12.10 -2.04
CA GLY A 292 3.85 -13.28 -1.82
C GLY A 292 5.01 -13.02 -0.85
N ASN A 293 5.52 -11.79 -0.77
CA ASN A 293 6.70 -11.44 0.03
C ASN A 293 6.37 -10.77 1.37
N GLN A 294 5.09 -10.64 1.71
CA GLN A 294 4.62 -9.91 2.90
C GLN A 294 4.95 -10.56 4.25
N LYS A 295 5.25 -11.87 4.28
CA LYS A 295 5.29 -12.64 5.53
C LYS A 295 6.23 -12.03 6.58
N ARG A 296 7.47 -11.70 6.19
CA ARG A 296 8.45 -11.11 7.11
C ARG A 296 7.98 -9.77 7.70
N TYR A 297 7.33 -8.95 6.89
CA TYR A 297 6.84 -7.64 7.30
C TYR A 297 5.64 -7.78 8.25
N GLN A 298 4.75 -8.73 7.96
CA GLN A 298 3.63 -9.08 8.84
C GLN A 298 4.14 -9.62 10.18
N ASP A 299 5.14 -10.49 10.18
CA ASP A 299 5.72 -11.06 11.39
C ASP A 299 6.38 -9.96 12.24
N TRP A 300 7.18 -9.06 11.65
CA TRP A 300 7.76 -7.90 12.36
C TRP A 300 6.70 -6.96 12.92
N PHE A 301 5.64 -6.69 12.16
CA PHE A 301 4.55 -5.82 12.60
C PHE A 301 3.77 -6.49 13.75
N GLN A 302 3.49 -7.79 13.65
CA GLN A 302 2.82 -8.57 14.69
C GLN A 302 3.62 -8.57 15.99
N GLU A 303 4.93 -8.85 15.92
CA GLU A 303 5.82 -8.88 17.08
C GLU A 303 5.92 -7.51 17.76
N LYS A 304 5.87 -6.42 16.98
CA LYS A 304 5.98 -5.08 17.54
C LYS A 304 4.67 -4.55 18.14
N TYR A 305 3.52 -4.80 17.50
CA TYR A 305 2.26 -4.12 17.85
C TYR A 305 1.15 -5.05 18.34
N PHE A 306 1.26 -6.37 18.24
CA PHE A 306 0.18 -7.31 18.55
C PHE A 306 0.54 -8.38 19.59
N THR A 307 1.47 -8.07 20.49
CA THR A 307 1.99 -9.01 21.50
C THR A 307 1.23 -9.01 22.82
N THR A 308 0.39 -8.01 23.10
CA THR A 308 -0.42 -7.96 24.32
C THR A 308 -1.91 -8.16 24.03
N PRO A 309 -2.72 -8.56 25.03
CA PRO A 309 -4.17 -8.63 24.91
C PRO A 309 -4.80 -7.28 24.55
N GLU A 310 -4.31 -6.19 25.13
CA GLU A 310 -4.80 -4.82 24.93
C GLU A 310 -4.50 -4.35 23.50
N SER A 311 -3.32 -4.71 22.97
CA SER A 311 -2.92 -4.28 21.64
C SER A 311 -3.72 -4.90 20.50
N GLN A 312 -4.60 -5.86 20.82
CA GLN A 312 -5.57 -6.38 19.86
C GLN A 312 -6.60 -5.32 19.44
N SER A 313 -6.89 -4.32 20.28
CA SER A 313 -7.84 -3.23 19.97
C SER A 313 -7.39 -2.38 18.79
N LEU A 314 -6.07 -2.20 18.60
CA LEU A 314 -5.46 -1.43 17.51
C LEU A 314 -5.87 -1.93 16.10
N ARG A 315 -6.25 -3.20 15.96
CA ARG A 315 -6.68 -3.78 14.68
C ARG A 315 -7.87 -3.04 14.07
N SER A 316 -8.82 -2.62 14.90
CA SER A 316 -9.98 -1.86 14.42
C SER A 316 -9.54 -0.53 13.80
N ASP A 317 -8.60 0.19 14.39
CA ASP A 317 -8.12 1.47 13.86
C ASP A 317 -7.33 1.28 12.56
N LEU A 318 -6.50 0.23 12.49
CA LEU A 318 -5.75 -0.11 11.28
C LEU A 318 -6.69 -0.47 10.12
N ILE A 319 -7.72 -1.29 10.36
CA ILE A 319 -8.71 -1.64 9.34
C ILE A 319 -9.43 -0.38 8.83
N ARG A 320 -9.88 0.50 9.74
CA ARG A 320 -10.55 1.75 9.34
C ARG A 320 -9.61 2.65 8.54
N PHE A 321 -8.35 2.77 8.95
CA PHE A 321 -7.35 3.56 8.22
C PHE A 321 -7.07 3.00 6.82
N ILE A 322 -6.88 1.68 6.66
CA ILE A 322 -6.67 1.04 5.35
C ILE A 322 -7.85 1.31 4.42
N ILE A 323 -9.07 1.21 4.94
CA ILE A 323 -10.29 1.35 4.16
C ILE A 323 -10.47 2.80 3.68
N VAL A 324 -10.31 3.77 4.57
CA VAL A 324 -10.72 5.16 4.33
C VAL A 324 -9.57 6.05 3.86
N SER A 325 -8.33 5.76 4.26
CA SER A 325 -7.16 6.62 4.00
C SER A 325 -6.21 6.06 2.92
N ILE A 326 -6.27 4.77 2.61
CA ILE A 326 -5.42 4.16 1.58
C ILE A 326 -6.29 3.76 0.39
N HIS A 327 -6.33 4.60 -0.64
CA HIS A 327 -7.02 4.34 -1.91
C HIS A 327 -5.96 4.15 -3.01
N PRO A 328 -5.60 2.91 -3.38
CA PRO A 328 -4.55 2.66 -4.38
C PRO A 328 -4.95 3.21 -5.75
N THR A 329 -3.96 3.69 -6.51
CA THR A 329 -4.16 4.10 -7.91
C THR A 329 -4.42 2.88 -8.79
N ASN A 330 -4.95 3.08 -9.99
CA ASN A 330 -5.17 1.97 -10.95
C ASN A 330 -3.87 1.23 -11.29
N ASP A 331 -2.73 1.93 -11.34
CA ASP A 331 -1.42 1.33 -11.56
C ASP A 331 -1.04 0.40 -10.41
N MET A 332 -1.28 0.84 -9.17
CA MET A 332 -1.06 0.00 -7.98
C MET A 332 -2.01 -1.21 -7.97
N LEU A 333 -3.29 -1.03 -8.33
CA LEU A 333 -4.26 -2.13 -8.43
C LEU A 333 -3.88 -3.16 -9.50
N CYS A 334 -3.23 -2.73 -10.58
CA CYS A 334 -2.74 -3.59 -11.66
C CYS A 334 -1.32 -4.16 -11.41
N SER A 335 -0.67 -3.77 -10.31
CA SER A 335 0.69 -4.20 -9.98
C SER A 335 0.73 -5.52 -9.21
N ASP A 336 1.94 -5.99 -8.91
CA ASP A 336 2.18 -7.15 -8.04
C ASP A 336 2.28 -6.77 -6.56
N ILE A 337 1.93 -5.55 -6.17
CA ILE A 337 1.94 -5.09 -4.77
C ILE A 337 0.83 -5.79 -3.97
N ILE A 338 1.06 -6.06 -2.69
CA ILE A 338 0.06 -6.66 -1.80
C ILE A 338 -1.22 -5.80 -1.76
N PRO A 339 -2.39 -6.38 -2.11
CA PRO A 339 -3.64 -5.64 -2.10
C PRO A 339 -4.15 -5.41 -0.67
N ARG A 340 -4.95 -4.35 -0.49
CA ARG A 340 -5.54 -3.96 0.81
C ARG A 340 -6.29 -5.10 1.48
N TRP A 341 -7.06 -5.87 0.70
CA TRP A 341 -7.83 -7.00 1.21
C TRP A 341 -6.94 -8.08 1.84
N ALA A 342 -5.72 -8.29 1.33
CA ALA A 342 -4.82 -9.30 1.88
C ALA A 342 -4.27 -8.87 3.25
N VAL A 343 -3.95 -7.58 3.41
CA VAL A 343 -3.54 -7.02 4.71
C VAL A 343 -4.68 -7.09 5.73
N ILE A 344 -5.91 -6.72 5.34
CA ILE A 344 -7.09 -6.85 6.21
C ILE A 344 -7.36 -8.30 6.58
N GLY A 345 -7.25 -9.23 5.62
CA GLY A 345 -7.37 -10.67 5.87
C GLY A 345 -6.37 -11.18 6.90
N TRP A 346 -5.11 -10.72 6.85
CA TRP A 346 -4.10 -11.00 7.87
C TRP A 346 -4.45 -10.40 9.23
N LEU A 347 -4.90 -9.14 9.31
CA LEU A 347 -5.31 -8.51 10.57
C LEU A 347 -6.46 -9.26 11.25
N LEU A 348 -7.41 -9.78 10.47
CA LEU A 348 -8.54 -10.58 10.97
C LEU A 348 -8.13 -11.98 11.44
N THR A 349 -7.29 -12.67 10.66
CA THR A 349 -6.91 -14.07 10.93
C THR A 349 -5.85 -14.21 12.01
N SER A 350 -5.00 -13.20 12.21
CA SER A 350 -4.01 -13.16 13.28
C SER A 350 -4.57 -12.68 14.63
N CYS A 351 -5.83 -12.24 14.67
CA CYS A 351 -6.47 -11.76 15.89
C CYS A 351 -6.86 -12.94 16.80
N THR A 352 -6.38 -12.93 18.04
CA THR A 352 -6.61 -14.02 19.01
C THR A 352 -7.73 -13.72 20.00
N ASN A 353 -8.17 -12.46 20.09
CA ASN A 353 -9.21 -12.02 21.02
C ASN A 353 -10.57 -11.94 20.30
N ALA A 354 -11.59 -12.63 20.84
CA ALA A 354 -12.91 -12.72 20.22
C ALA A 354 -13.66 -11.37 20.15
N VAL A 355 -13.53 -10.52 21.17
CA VAL A 355 -14.14 -9.18 21.20
C VAL A 355 -13.46 -8.28 20.16
N ALA A 356 -12.12 -8.27 20.13
CA ALA A 356 -11.36 -7.53 19.12
C ALA A 356 -11.67 -8.03 17.70
N GLN A 357 -11.88 -9.35 17.51
CA GLN A 357 -12.27 -9.91 16.23
C GLN A 357 -13.68 -9.46 15.81
N ALA A 358 -14.65 -9.39 16.73
CA ALA A 358 -15.99 -8.86 16.44
C ALA A 358 -15.93 -7.37 16.06
N ASN A 359 -15.16 -6.57 16.81
CA ASN A 359 -14.94 -5.14 16.52
C ASN A 359 -14.22 -4.93 15.19
N ALA A 360 -13.26 -5.80 14.84
CA ALA A 360 -12.57 -5.75 13.55
C ALA A 360 -13.50 -6.04 12.37
N LYS A 361 -14.43 -7.01 12.51
CA LYS A 361 -15.48 -7.27 11.51
C LYS A 361 -16.44 -6.10 11.36
N LEU A 362 -16.85 -5.49 12.48
CA LEU A 362 -17.67 -4.28 12.46
C LEU A 362 -16.94 -3.13 11.77
N SER A 363 -15.66 -2.92 12.07
CA SER A 363 -14.82 -1.91 11.40
C SER A 363 -14.71 -2.13 9.89
N LEU A 364 -14.61 -3.39 9.45
CA LEU A 364 -14.54 -3.75 8.02
C LEU A 364 -15.83 -3.39 7.28
N PHE A 365 -16.99 -3.65 7.89
CA PHE A 365 -18.30 -3.42 7.28
C PHE A 365 -18.96 -2.10 7.68
N TYR A 366 -18.24 -1.22 8.38
CA TYR A 366 -18.84 -0.01 8.94
C TYR A 366 -19.41 0.93 7.87
N ASP A 367 -18.69 1.08 6.75
CA ASP A 367 -19.13 1.88 5.60
C ASP A 367 -20.21 1.21 4.75
N TRP A 368 -20.48 -0.08 4.97
CA TRP A 368 -21.56 -0.80 4.28
C TRP A 368 -22.93 -0.48 4.88
N LEU A 369 -23.00 -0.21 6.18
CA LEU A 369 -24.26 -0.14 6.93
C LEU A 369 -25.24 0.91 6.37
N PHE A 370 -24.76 2.08 5.97
CA PHE A 370 -25.59 3.16 5.44
C PHE A 370 -25.09 3.68 4.10
N PHE A 371 -24.48 2.79 3.30
CA PHE A 371 -23.85 3.14 2.03
C PHE A 371 -24.83 3.80 1.04
N GLN A 372 -24.42 4.94 0.50
CA GLN A 372 -25.13 5.72 -0.52
C GLN A 372 -24.26 5.78 -1.79
N PRO A 373 -24.64 5.11 -2.89
CA PRO A 373 -23.81 5.01 -4.11
C PRO A 373 -23.41 6.36 -4.75
N LEU A 374 -24.21 7.41 -4.52
CA LEU A 374 -23.96 8.75 -5.05
C LEU A 374 -23.04 9.60 -4.16
N LYS A 375 -22.73 9.16 -2.94
CA LYS A 375 -21.93 9.94 -1.96
C LYS A 375 -20.73 9.18 -1.43
N ASP A 376 -20.89 7.89 -1.16
CA ASP A 376 -19.85 7.04 -0.59
C ASP A 376 -18.99 6.42 -1.70
N ASN A 377 -17.71 6.25 -1.41
CA ASN A 377 -16.74 5.74 -2.38
C ASN A 377 -16.68 4.20 -2.32
N ILE A 378 -16.71 3.54 -3.49
CA ILE A 378 -16.55 2.08 -3.64
C ILE A 378 -15.28 1.55 -2.95
N MET A 379 -14.20 2.34 -2.90
CA MET A 379 -12.95 1.98 -2.24
C MET A 379 -13.09 1.75 -0.73
N ASN A 380 -14.18 2.22 -0.11
CA ASN A 380 -14.46 2.00 1.31
C ASN A 380 -15.17 0.66 1.58
N ILE A 381 -15.74 0.02 0.56
CA ILE A 381 -16.48 -1.24 0.71
C ILE A 381 -15.82 -2.41 -0.02
N GLU A 382 -15.04 -2.16 -1.07
CA GLU A 382 -14.34 -3.20 -1.83
C GLU A 382 -13.48 -4.15 -0.98
N PRO A 383 -12.77 -3.71 0.09
CA PRO A 383 -11.86 -4.62 0.76
C PRO A 383 -12.64 -5.72 1.50
N GLY A 384 -13.85 -5.42 1.98
CA GLY A 384 -14.73 -6.38 2.65
C GLY A 384 -15.15 -7.53 1.73
N ILE A 385 -15.57 -7.21 0.50
CA ILE A 385 -15.98 -8.25 -0.45
C ILE A 385 -14.78 -9.04 -0.97
N LEU A 386 -13.64 -8.37 -1.24
CA LEU A 386 -12.44 -9.03 -1.76
C LEU A 386 -11.80 -9.96 -0.74
N VAL A 387 -11.80 -9.62 0.56
CA VAL A 387 -11.38 -10.55 1.63
C VAL A 387 -12.20 -11.84 1.56
N MET A 388 -13.53 -11.72 1.48
CA MET A 388 -14.41 -12.89 1.39
C MET A 388 -14.16 -13.67 0.10
N TYR A 389 -14.09 -13.00 -1.04
CA TYR A 389 -13.97 -13.61 -2.36
C TYR A 389 -12.67 -14.38 -2.54
N HIS A 390 -11.53 -13.80 -2.14
CA HIS A 390 -10.24 -14.47 -2.25
C HIS A 390 -10.01 -15.54 -1.17
N SER A 391 -10.68 -15.44 -0.02
CA SER A 391 -10.51 -16.41 1.07
C SER A 391 -11.36 -17.66 0.91
N ILE A 392 -12.48 -17.65 0.17
CA ILE A 392 -13.46 -18.75 0.18
C ILE A 392 -12.88 -20.09 -0.29
N LYS A 393 -11.86 -20.05 -1.17
CA LYS A 393 -11.20 -21.26 -1.71
C LYS A 393 -10.20 -21.87 -0.73
N ASN A 394 -9.28 -21.04 -0.21
CA ASN A 394 -8.11 -21.51 0.55
C ASN A 394 -8.28 -21.37 2.07
N HIS A 395 -9.06 -20.40 2.53
CA HIS A 395 -9.32 -20.09 3.93
C HIS A 395 -10.84 -19.90 4.17
N PRO A 396 -11.68 -20.91 3.90
CA PRO A 396 -13.14 -20.77 3.84
C PRO A 396 -13.76 -20.23 5.13
N LEU A 397 -13.17 -20.53 6.29
CA LEU A 397 -13.65 -20.04 7.59
C LEU A 397 -13.71 -18.51 7.64
N VAL A 398 -12.74 -17.82 7.03
CA VAL A 398 -12.73 -16.35 6.99
C VAL A 398 -13.99 -15.83 6.31
N SER A 399 -14.25 -16.29 5.09
CA SER A 399 -15.44 -15.91 4.32
C SER A 399 -16.74 -16.31 5.03
N CYS A 400 -16.80 -17.51 5.62
CA CYS A 400 -17.98 -17.97 6.35
C CYS A 400 -18.32 -17.03 7.51
N THR A 401 -17.33 -16.67 8.33
CA THR A 401 -17.58 -15.80 9.50
C THR A 401 -17.92 -14.36 9.13
N LEU A 402 -17.47 -13.87 7.97
CA LEU A 402 -17.81 -12.53 7.47
C LEU A 402 -19.21 -12.50 6.85
N LEU A 403 -19.58 -13.54 6.11
CA LEU A 403 -20.93 -13.72 5.56
C LEU A 403 -21.97 -13.86 6.68
N ASP A 404 -21.70 -14.69 7.69
CA ASP A 404 -22.55 -14.81 8.89
C ASP A 404 -22.69 -13.45 9.61
N PHE A 405 -21.58 -12.72 9.77
CA PHE A 405 -21.60 -11.39 10.35
C PHE A 405 -22.49 -10.42 9.57
N LEU A 406 -22.38 -10.38 8.23
CA LEU A 406 -23.22 -9.53 7.38
C LEU A 406 -24.71 -9.86 7.50
N CYS A 407 -25.08 -11.14 7.53
CA CYS A 407 -26.47 -11.54 7.73
C CYS A 407 -27.02 -11.07 9.09
N ARG A 408 -26.21 -11.20 10.15
CA ARG A 408 -26.64 -10.84 11.51
C ARG A 408 -26.65 -9.32 11.72
N ILE A 409 -25.68 -8.59 11.20
CA ILE A 409 -25.53 -7.16 11.47
C ILE A 409 -26.71 -6.35 10.90
N MET A 410 -27.30 -6.79 9.78
CA MET A 410 -28.52 -6.18 9.21
C MET A 410 -29.65 -6.06 10.24
N LYS A 411 -29.91 -7.15 10.98
CA LYS A 411 -31.02 -7.21 11.95
C LYS A 411 -30.65 -6.62 13.32
N ASN A 412 -29.36 -6.56 13.65
CA ASN A 412 -28.91 -6.30 15.03
C ASN A 412 -28.18 -4.97 15.24
N PHE A 413 -27.68 -4.30 14.19
CA PHE A 413 -26.92 -3.05 14.35
C PHE A 413 -27.75 -1.94 14.99
N TYR A 414 -28.89 -1.63 14.38
CA TYR A 414 -29.86 -0.68 14.94
C TYR A 414 -31.27 -1.11 14.53
N PRO A 415 -31.96 -1.95 15.33
CA PRO A 415 -33.22 -2.59 14.94
C PRO A 415 -34.32 -1.61 14.49
N LYS A 416 -34.34 -0.38 15.02
CA LYS A 416 -35.30 0.65 14.61
C LYS A 416 -35.15 1.09 13.15
N GLU A 417 -33.96 0.92 12.58
CA GLU A 417 -33.61 1.33 11.22
C GLU A 417 -33.05 0.15 10.41
N GLU A 418 -33.49 -1.07 10.74
CA GLU A 418 -33.09 -2.30 10.04
C GLU A 418 -33.21 -2.16 8.52
N GLU A 419 -34.30 -1.56 8.03
CA GLU A 419 -34.53 -1.38 6.60
C GLU A 419 -33.44 -0.51 5.94
N LYS A 420 -32.99 0.55 6.62
CA LYS A 420 -31.90 1.41 6.11
C LYS A 420 -30.56 0.68 6.15
N VAL A 421 -30.31 -0.13 7.18
CA VAL A 421 -29.09 -0.94 7.28
C VAL A 421 -29.04 -1.99 6.17
N ARG A 422 -30.16 -2.69 5.94
CA ARG A 422 -30.32 -3.63 4.83
C ARG A 422 -30.10 -2.93 3.49
N ALA A 423 -30.73 -1.77 3.28
CA ALA A 423 -30.57 -1.00 2.05
C ALA A 423 -29.12 -0.58 1.80
N GLY A 424 -28.38 -0.13 2.83
CA GLY A 424 -26.96 0.19 2.70
C GLY A 424 -26.11 -1.01 2.23
N ILE A 425 -26.33 -2.18 2.84
CA ILE A 425 -25.61 -3.41 2.46
C ILE A 425 -25.97 -3.85 1.04
N PHE A 426 -27.24 -3.75 0.64
CA PHE A 426 -27.69 -4.10 -0.70
C PHE A 426 -27.13 -3.14 -1.76
N ASN A 427 -27.18 -1.83 -1.49
CA ASN A 427 -26.55 -0.81 -2.32
C ASN A 427 -25.06 -1.08 -2.51
N SER A 428 -24.37 -1.49 -1.43
CA SER A 428 -22.95 -1.87 -1.46
C SER A 428 -22.72 -3.05 -2.43
N LEU A 429 -23.53 -4.11 -2.33
CA LEU A 429 -23.42 -5.28 -3.21
C LEU A 429 -23.72 -4.94 -4.68
N HIS A 430 -24.74 -4.12 -4.95
CA HIS A 430 -25.07 -3.68 -6.30
C HIS A 430 -23.93 -2.88 -6.94
N ILE A 431 -23.37 -1.89 -6.24
CA ILE A 431 -22.29 -1.07 -6.81
C ILE A 431 -21.00 -1.90 -7.01
N ILE A 432 -20.74 -2.88 -6.13
CA ILE A 432 -19.64 -3.84 -6.27
C ILE A 432 -19.76 -4.64 -7.57
N LEU A 433 -20.97 -5.09 -7.91
CA LEU A 433 -21.24 -5.82 -9.15
C LEU A 433 -21.25 -4.89 -10.38
N GLU A 434 -21.85 -3.71 -10.28
CA GLU A 434 -21.88 -2.72 -11.35
C GLU A 434 -20.46 -2.29 -11.75
N LYS A 435 -19.60 -2.03 -10.76
CA LYS A 435 -18.19 -1.65 -10.97
C LYS A 435 -17.26 -2.83 -11.21
N GLN A 436 -17.79 -4.06 -11.28
CA GLN A 436 -17.02 -5.27 -11.56
C GLN A 436 -15.84 -5.51 -10.60
N VAL A 437 -15.98 -5.11 -9.33
CA VAL A 437 -14.99 -5.44 -8.28
C VAL A 437 -14.87 -6.96 -8.15
N ILE A 438 -16.01 -7.66 -8.26
CA ILE A 438 -16.09 -9.10 -8.50
C ILE A 438 -17.12 -9.37 -9.61
N PRO A 439 -16.95 -10.44 -10.41
CA PRO A 439 -17.82 -10.69 -11.56
C PRO A 439 -19.24 -11.11 -11.18
N ASN A 440 -19.39 -11.86 -10.08
CA ASN A 440 -20.69 -12.27 -9.52
C ASN A 440 -20.52 -12.80 -8.09
N LEU A 441 -21.65 -12.94 -7.37
CA LEU A 441 -21.68 -13.37 -5.97
C LEU A 441 -21.74 -14.90 -5.79
N MET A 442 -21.94 -15.70 -6.85
CA MET A 442 -22.19 -17.14 -6.71
C MET A 442 -21.04 -17.92 -6.05
N PRO A 443 -19.74 -17.63 -6.33
CA PRO A 443 -18.62 -18.23 -5.62
C PRO A 443 -18.66 -18.00 -4.10
N LEU A 444 -19.36 -16.98 -3.63
CA LEU A 444 -19.57 -16.71 -2.21
C LEU A 444 -20.85 -17.34 -1.70
N LEU A 445 -21.99 -17.08 -2.36
CA LEU A 445 -23.32 -17.45 -1.87
C LEU A 445 -23.63 -18.95 -1.99
N GLU A 446 -23.08 -19.63 -3.00
CA GLU A 446 -23.37 -21.04 -3.28
C GLU A 446 -22.16 -21.97 -3.08
N SER A 447 -21.06 -21.47 -2.54
CA SER A 447 -19.84 -22.26 -2.32
C SER A 447 -20.11 -23.58 -1.60
N ALA A 448 -19.51 -24.66 -2.09
CA ALA A 448 -19.57 -25.97 -1.45
C ALA A 448 -18.91 -25.98 -0.04
N LYS A 449 -18.12 -24.95 0.29
CA LYS A 449 -17.43 -24.82 1.59
C LYS A 449 -18.31 -24.25 2.71
N LEU A 450 -19.47 -23.68 2.38
CA LEU A 450 -20.41 -23.18 3.39
C LEU A 450 -21.21 -24.33 4.01
N ASP A 451 -21.46 -24.24 5.31
CA ASP A 451 -22.39 -25.16 5.98
C ASP A 451 -23.85 -24.91 5.55
N ARG A 452 -24.74 -25.84 5.92
CA ARG A 452 -26.16 -25.79 5.51
C ARG A 452 -26.92 -24.64 6.14
N GLU A 453 -26.58 -24.27 7.37
CA GLU A 453 -27.29 -23.22 8.12
C GLU A 453 -26.98 -21.84 7.52
N LEU A 454 -25.70 -21.55 7.28
CA LEU A 454 -25.26 -20.33 6.64
C LEU A 454 -25.79 -20.22 5.21
N LYS A 455 -25.81 -21.31 4.43
CA LYS A 455 -26.46 -21.29 3.10
C LYS A 455 -27.94 -20.92 3.17
N SER A 456 -28.67 -21.44 4.15
CA SER A 456 -30.08 -21.10 4.35
C SER A 456 -30.23 -19.62 4.71
N MET A 457 -29.38 -19.11 5.61
CA MET A 457 -29.39 -17.72 6.02
C MET A 457 -29.08 -16.77 4.85
N LEU A 458 -28.11 -17.12 4.00
CA LEU A 458 -27.77 -16.35 2.80
C LEU A 458 -28.93 -16.33 1.79
N ARG A 459 -29.59 -17.47 1.55
CA ARG A 459 -30.75 -17.55 0.65
C ARG A 459 -31.93 -16.72 1.14
N GLU A 460 -32.15 -16.67 2.46
CA GLU A 460 -33.18 -15.83 3.05
C GLU A 460 -32.83 -14.34 2.91
N ASN A 461 -31.61 -13.95 3.29
CA ASN A 461 -31.25 -12.54 3.40
C ASN A 461 -30.84 -11.89 2.07
N PHE A 462 -30.35 -12.66 1.09
CA PHE A 462 -29.79 -12.15 -0.17
C PHE A 462 -30.50 -12.74 -1.40
N ARG A 463 -31.78 -13.08 -1.29
CA ARG A 463 -32.56 -13.81 -2.31
C ARG A 463 -32.43 -13.23 -3.72
N GLU A 464 -32.46 -11.92 -3.87
CA GLU A 464 -32.38 -11.23 -5.18
C GLU A 464 -31.06 -11.49 -5.92
N PHE A 465 -29.99 -11.79 -5.19
CA PHE A 465 -28.68 -12.06 -5.76
C PHE A 465 -28.52 -13.50 -6.27
N PHE A 466 -29.47 -14.42 -5.99
CA PHE A 466 -29.45 -15.80 -6.50
C PHE A 466 -30.06 -15.93 -7.90
N SER A 467 -30.94 -15.01 -8.30
CA SER A 467 -31.68 -15.07 -9.56
C SER A 467 -31.00 -14.23 -10.64
N SER A 468 -29.96 -14.76 -11.27
CA SER A 468 -29.40 -14.23 -12.52
C SER A 468 -29.13 -15.33 -13.53
N SER A 469 -30.18 -16.08 -13.86
CA SER A 469 -30.35 -16.77 -15.15
C SER A 469 -31.85 -16.86 -15.45
N ASP A 470 -32.27 -16.29 -16.58
CA ASP A 470 -33.64 -16.21 -17.12
C ASP A 470 -34.70 -15.37 -16.38
N THR A 471 -34.79 -14.10 -16.75
CA THR A 471 -36.05 -13.49 -17.22
C THR A 471 -35.74 -12.32 -18.15
N GLY A 472 -36.33 -12.33 -19.35
CA GLY A 472 -36.16 -11.27 -20.33
C GLY A 472 -36.44 -9.87 -19.77
N TYR A 473 -35.68 -8.91 -20.26
CA TYR A 473 -35.88 -7.48 -20.03
C TYR A 473 -37.36 -7.11 -20.10
N SER A 474 -37.94 -6.84 -18.93
CA SER A 474 -39.14 -6.04 -18.79
C SER A 474 -38.70 -4.83 -17.97
N GLU A 475 -38.65 -3.67 -18.60
CA GLU A 475 -38.37 -2.40 -17.93
C GLU A 475 -39.27 -2.23 -16.69
N PRO A 476 -38.77 -1.70 -15.57
CA PRO A 476 -39.65 -1.15 -14.55
C PRO A 476 -40.38 0.06 -15.14
N SER A 477 -41.71 -0.02 -15.20
CA SER A 477 -42.59 1.11 -15.50
C SER A 477 -42.44 2.19 -14.41
N TRP A 478 -41.89 3.34 -14.79
CA TRP A 478 -41.99 4.59 -14.03
C TRP A 478 -43.12 5.43 -14.62
N ASP A 479 -44.36 4.96 -14.55
CA ASP A 479 -45.52 5.82 -14.80
C ASP A 479 -45.95 6.50 -13.49
N ASN A 480 -45.41 7.69 -13.27
CA ASN A 480 -46.15 8.79 -12.66
C ASN A 480 -45.66 10.11 -13.28
N LYS A 481 -46.31 10.46 -14.40
CA LYS A 481 -46.20 11.78 -15.04
C LYS A 481 -46.73 12.86 -14.11
N LEU A 482 -45.91 13.89 -13.88
CA LEU A 482 -46.39 15.27 -13.90
C LEU A 482 -45.55 16.07 -14.91
N ASN A 483 -46.25 16.53 -15.94
CA ASN A 483 -45.82 17.33 -17.07
C ASN A 483 -44.99 18.56 -16.66
N ILE A 484 -43.83 18.79 -17.29
CA ILE A 484 -43.50 20.07 -17.95
C ILE A 484 -42.69 19.79 -19.24
N SER A 485 -43.13 20.44 -20.31
CA SER A 485 -42.69 20.37 -21.70
C SER A 485 -41.21 20.75 -21.92
N TYR A 486 -40.46 19.93 -22.66
CA TYR A 486 -39.19 20.32 -23.29
C TYR A 486 -39.47 20.97 -24.65
N ASN A 487 -39.21 22.28 -24.76
CA ASN A 487 -38.92 22.91 -26.03
C ASN A 487 -37.41 22.90 -26.23
N ALA A 488 -36.98 22.36 -27.36
CA ALA A 488 -35.61 22.39 -27.84
C ALA A 488 -35.21 23.83 -28.20
N ALA A 489 -34.11 24.32 -27.63
CA ALA A 489 -33.33 25.42 -28.19
C ALA A 489 -31.88 25.40 -27.65
N THR A 490 -30.95 25.27 -28.60
CA THR A 490 -29.64 25.94 -28.69
C THR A 490 -28.59 25.75 -27.59
N THR A 491 -27.47 25.20 -28.05
CA THR A 491 -26.10 25.33 -27.53
C THR A 491 -25.67 26.78 -27.33
N ASP A 492 -25.82 27.29 -26.11
CA ASP A 492 -24.91 28.20 -25.41
C ASP A 492 -25.51 28.39 -24.00
N ASP A 493 -24.68 28.64 -22.99
CA ASP A 493 -25.03 28.78 -21.56
C ASP A 493 -25.18 27.49 -20.73
N LEU A 494 -24.05 26.94 -20.28
CA LEU A 494 -23.90 26.45 -18.90
C LEU A 494 -22.46 26.75 -18.43
N ARG A 495 -22.25 27.98 -17.97
CA ARG A 495 -21.11 28.34 -17.11
C ARG A 495 -21.33 27.68 -15.74
N PHE A 496 -20.27 27.06 -15.23
CA PHE A 496 -20.15 26.67 -13.82
C PHE A 496 -20.34 27.90 -12.94
N SER A 497 -21.21 27.80 -11.95
CA SER A 497 -21.44 28.83 -10.93
C SER A 497 -21.09 28.21 -9.58
N ASP A 498 -19.80 28.21 -9.26
CA ASP A 498 -19.32 28.11 -7.88
C ASP A 498 -18.97 29.54 -7.45
N GLU A 499 -19.86 30.17 -6.69
CA GLU A 499 -19.52 31.30 -5.82
C GLU A 499 -20.27 31.08 -4.50
N GLU A 500 -19.55 30.57 -3.50
CA GLU A 500 -19.70 31.05 -2.12
C GLU A 500 -18.33 31.53 -1.66
N GLU A 501 -18.31 32.77 -1.16
CA GLU A 501 -17.13 33.56 -0.82
C GLU A 501 -16.37 33.00 0.39
N ASP A 502 -15.15 32.54 0.18
CA ASP A 502 -14.16 32.39 1.24
C ASP A 502 -13.40 33.69 1.46
N SER A 503 -13.43 34.17 2.70
CA SER A 503 -12.64 35.31 3.16
C SER A 503 -11.21 34.87 3.46
N ALA A 504 -10.27 35.63 2.91
CA ALA A 504 -8.85 35.34 2.82
C ALA A 504 -8.17 35.04 4.17
N ILE A 505 -7.50 33.89 4.24
CA ILE A 505 -6.34 33.63 5.12
C ILE A 505 -5.25 33.01 4.26
N MET A 506 -4.13 33.73 4.09
CA MET A 506 -2.92 33.26 3.42
C MET A 506 -2.38 32.01 4.16
N SER A 507 -2.34 30.87 3.48
CA SER A 507 -1.66 29.66 3.94
C SER A 507 -0.50 29.31 3.01
N MET A 508 0.62 28.97 3.64
CA MET A 508 1.85 28.49 3.03
C MET A 508 1.61 27.19 2.24
N LYS A 509 2.48 26.96 1.26
CA LYS A 509 2.51 25.79 0.37
C LYS A 509 2.57 24.49 1.17
N ASP A 510 1.46 23.74 1.16
CA ASP A 510 1.44 22.30 1.25
C ASP A 510 1.16 21.76 -0.17
N GLU A 511 2.17 21.14 -0.77
CA GLU A 511 1.99 20.34 -1.99
C GLU A 511 1.34 19.01 -1.63
N HIS A 512 0.03 19.02 -1.34
CA HIS A 512 -0.89 17.90 -1.54
C HIS A 512 -2.29 18.49 -1.65
N SER A 513 -2.60 19.01 -2.85
CA SER A 513 -3.91 19.46 -3.27
C SER A 513 -4.95 18.35 -3.07
N ASP A 514 -6.00 18.64 -2.33
CA ASP A 514 -7.11 17.77 -1.92
C ASP A 514 -8.11 17.50 -3.08
N ASP A 515 -7.65 17.47 -4.35
CA ASP A 515 -8.54 17.60 -5.52
C ASP A 515 -8.10 16.83 -6.79
N ASP A 516 -7.47 15.66 -6.63
CA ASP A 516 -7.26 14.71 -7.75
C ASP A 516 -8.42 13.70 -7.87
N ASP A 517 -9.67 14.18 -7.92
CA ASP A 517 -10.83 13.38 -8.34
C ASP A 517 -11.27 13.82 -9.76
N LEU A 518 -10.62 13.24 -10.78
CA LEU A 518 -11.06 13.37 -12.17
C LEU A 518 -12.40 12.62 -12.38
N PRO A 519 -13.44 13.24 -12.95
CA PRO A 519 -14.71 12.56 -13.22
C PRO A 519 -14.56 11.55 -14.38
N LEU A 520 -14.98 10.31 -14.12
CA LEU A 520 -15.10 9.17 -15.05
C LEU A 520 -16.05 9.39 -16.27
N SER A 521 -16.50 10.63 -16.53
CA SER A 521 -17.50 10.94 -17.56
C SER A 521 -16.94 11.38 -18.92
N LYS A 522 -15.62 11.35 -19.12
CA LYS A 522 -14.99 11.71 -20.42
C LYS A 522 -14.35 10.56 -21.22
N VAL A 523 -14.53 9.29 -20.83
CA VAL A 523 -13.99 8.13 -21.60
C VAL A 523 -15.10 7.17 -22.08
N ILE A 524 -16.36 7.62 -22.17
CA ILE A 524 -17.42 6.85 -22.83
C ILE A 524 -18.04 7.70 -23.91
N LYS A 525 -17.26 8.00 -24.96
CA LYS A 525 -17.82 8.29 -26.28
C LYS A 525 -16.96 7.64 -27.36
N MET A 526 -17.66 6.78 -28.10
CA MET A 526 -17.29 6.13 -29.37
C MET A 526 -16.49 4.84 -29.28
N GLU A 527 -17.19 3.72 -29.06
CA GLU A 527 -16.87 2.49 -29.82
C GLU A 527 -18.17 1.80 -30.26
N LYS A 528 -18.53 2.02 -31.54
CA LYS A 528 -19.30 1.07 -32.37
C LYS A 528 -18.31 0.55 -33.44
N PRO A 529 -18.52 -0.66 -33.96
CA PRO A 529 -17.51 -1.71 -33.84
C PRO A 529 -16.53 -1.74 -35.02
N ILE A 530 -15.24 -1.63 -34.72
CA ILE A 530 -14.11 -1.98 -35.62
C ILE A 530 -14.25 -3.44 -36.12
N VAL A 531 -14.97 -4.29 -35.36
CA VAL A 531 -15.24 -5.71 -35.69
C VAL A 531 -15.94 -5.92 -37.04
N GLN A 532 -16.71 -4.95 -37.54
CA GLN A 532 -17.46 -5.11 -38.81
C GLN A 532 -16.59 -4.95 -40.08
N THR A 533 -15.32 -4.58 -39.96
CA THR A 533 -14.43 -4.34 -41.11
C THR A 533 -13.27 -5.34 -41.24
N ILE A 534 -13.08 -6.21 -40.24
CA ILE A 534 -12.05 -7.27 -40.27
C ILE A 534 -12.58 -8.47 -41.07
N PRO A 535 -11.76 -9.15 -41.89
CA PRO A 535 -12.14 -10.40 -42.57
C PRO A 535 -12.79 -11.43 -41.62
N GLU A 536 -13.92 -12.00 -42.04
CA GLU A 536 -14.77 -12.86 -41.20
C GLU A 536 -14.04 -14.12 -40.68
N ASP A 537 -13.13 -14.67 -41.48
CA ASP A 537 -12.25 -15.79 -41.14
C ASP A 537 -11.29 -15.45 -39.99
N ILE A 538 -10.68 -14.26 -40.01
CA ILE A 538 -9.84 -13.76 -38.91
C ILE A 538 -10.67 -13.55 -37.65
N VAL A 539 -11.86 -12.95 -37.76
CA VAL A 539 -12.76 -12.73 -36.61
C VAL A 539 -13.20 -14.05 -35.99
N GLN A 540 -13.55 -15.04 -36.81
CA GLN A 540 -13.95 -16.36 -36.33
C GLN A 540 -12.80 -17.09 -35.63
N SER A 541 -11.60 -17.07 -36.22
CA SER A 541 -10.41 -17.67 -35.62
C SER A 541 -9.98 -16.95 -34.34
N LEU A 542 -10.04 -15.62 -34.31
CA LEU A 542 -9.77 -14.81 -33.12
C LEU A 542 -10.74 -15.12 -31.98
N ASN A 543 -12.04 -15.22 -32.26
CA ASN A 543 -13.05 -15.58 -31.25
C ASN A 543 -12.87 -17.02 -30.74
N SER A 544 -12.50 -17.96 -31.63
CA SER A 544 -12.15 -19.32 -31.23
C SER A 544 -10.95 -19.33 -30.27
N PHE A 545 -9.90 -18.57 -30.59
CA PHE A 545 -8.73 -18.43 -29.74
C PHE A 545 -9.05 -17.79 -28.39
N VAL A 546 -9.80 -16.68 -28.37
CA VAL A 546 -10.24 -16.00 -27.14
C VAL A 546 -11.01 -16.94 -26.21
N THR A 547 -11.84 -17.82 -26.78
CA THR A 547 -12.68 -18.75 -26.02
C THR A 547 -11.90 -19.94 -25.48
N THR A 548 -11.05 -20.55 -26.30
CA THR A 548 -10.43 -21.86 -26.00
C THR A 548 -9.02 -21.74 -25.45
N LYS A 549 -8.27 -20.71 -25.84
CA LYS A 549 -6.89 -20.44 -25.40
C LYS A 549 -5.93 -21.61 -25.63
N THR A 550 -6.10 -22.32 -26.74
CA THR A 550 -5.25 -23.48 -27.10
C THR A 550 -4.16 -23.10 -28.08
N LEU A 551 -3.07 -23.87 -28.07
CA LEU A 551 -1.95 -23.73 -29.02
C LEU A 551 -2.42 -23.87 -30.48
N ASP A 552 -3.28 -24.83 -30.77
CA ASP A 552 -3.77 -25.06 -32.15
C ASP A 552 -4.57 -23.86 -32.69
N ASN A 553 -5.37 -23.19 -31.86
CA ASN A 553 -6.19 -22.06 -32.30
C ASN A 553 -5.37 -20.79 -32.56
N ILE A 554 -4.30 -20.54 -31.78
CA ILE A 554 -3.39 -19.44 -32.09
C ILE A 554 -2.53 -19.75 -33.32
N GLU A 555 -2.10 -21.00 -33.53
CA GLU A 555 -1.38 -21.40 -34.75
C GLU A 555 -2.23 -21.14 -36.00
N LEU A 556 -3.51 -21.55 -35.98
CA LEU A 556 -4.45 -21.28 -37.07
C LEU A 556 -4.67 -19.77 -37.31
N LEU A 557 -4.81 -18.99 -36.24
CA LEU A 557 -4.96 -17.53 -36.34
C LEU A 557 -3.73 -16.86 -36.94
N LEU A 558 -2.53 -17.30 -36.55
CA LEU A 558 -1.26 -16.79 -37.08
C LEU A 558 -1.09 -17.13 -38.57
N GLU A 559 -1.50 -18.32 -39.00
CA GLU A 559 -1.51 -18.70 -40.42
C GLU A 559 -2.41 -17.77 -41.24
N LEU A 560 -3.64 -17.51 -40.77
CA LEU A 560 -4.57 -16.57 -41.42
C LEU A 560 -4.02 -15.13 -41.45
N LEU A 561 -3.42 -14.66 -40.36
CA LEU A 561 -2.78 -13.34 -40.31
C LEU A 561 -1.58 -13.24 -41.28
N ASN A 562 -0.86 -14.34 -41.49
CA ASN A 562 0.27 -14.42 -42.42
C ASN A 562 -0.21 -14.47 -43.90
N GLU A 563 -1.36 -15.06 -44.19
CA GLU A 563 -1.92 -15.17 -45.55
C GLU A 563 -2.79 -13.98 -45.98
N SER A 564 -3.35 -13.23 -45.01
CA SER A 564 -4.24 -12.09 -45.27
C SER A 564 -3.55 -10.89 -45.93
N SER A 565 -4.30 -10.13 -46.74
CA SER A 565 -3.89 -8.78 -47.19
C SER A 565 -3.80 -7.82 -46.01
N SER A 566 -2.81 -6.92 -46.01
CA SER A 566 -2.52 -5.98 -44.91
C SER A 566 -3.79 -5.36 -44.33
N LEU A 567 -4.03 -5.63 -43.04
CA LEU A 567 -5.07 -4.99 -42.24
C LEU A 567 -4.76 -3.49 -42.13
N SER A 568 -5.78 -2.65 -41.89
CA SER A 568 -5.52 -1.25 -41.53
C SER A 568 -4.85 -1.15 -40.16
N LEU A 569 -4.16 -0.04 -39.87
CA LEU A 569 -3.53 0.19 -38.56
C LEU A 569 -4.51 0.02 -37.38
N GLU A 570 -5.77 0.45 -37.54
CA GLU A 570 -6.82 0.32 -36.52
C GLU A 570 -7.26 -1.14 -36.32
N GLN A 571 -7.30 -1.91 -37.40
CA GLN A 571 -7.64 -3.34 -37.37
C GLN A 571 -6.51 -4.17 -36.75
N GLU A 572 -5.26 -3.88 -37.12
CA GLU A 572 -4.07 -4.52 -36.51
C GLU A 572 -4.03 -4.26 -35.01
N ALA A 573 -4.25 -3.01 -34.58
CA ALA A 573 -4.28 -2.66 -33.16
C ALA A 573 -5.34 -3.46 -32.39
N TYR A 574 -6.56 -3.57 -32.92
CA TYR A 574 -7.64 -4.34 -32.30
C TYR A 574 -7.30 -5.84 -32.19
N VAL A 575 -6.79 -6.44 -33.28
CA VAL A 575 -6.41 -7.86 -33.29
C VAL A 575 -5.26 -8.13 -32.32
N HIS A 576 -4.23 -7.28 -32.32
CA HIS A 576 -3.08 -7.40 -31.43
C HIS A 576 -3.51 -7.30 -29.96
N GLU A 577 -4.39 -6.36 -29.62
CA GLU A 577 -4.90 -6.19 -28.26
C GLU A 577 -5.64 -7.45 -27.77
N LYS A 578 -6.52 -8.02 -28.60
CA LYS A 578 -7.26 -9.25 -28.27
C LYS A 578 -6.33 -10.46 -28.12
N ILE A 579 -5.33 -10.59 -28.99
CA ILE A 579 -4.33 -11.66 -28.89
C ILE A 579 -3.55 -11.51 -27.59
N VAL A 580 -3.00 -10.33 -27.30
CA VAL A 580 -2.22 -10.07 -26.07
C VAL A 580 -3.04 -10.31 -24.81
N SER A 581 -4.27 -9.80 -24.76
CA SER A 581 -5.17 -10.02 -23.61
C SER A 581 -5.41 -11.52 -23.36
N THR A 582 -5.63 -12.28 -24.43
CA THR A 582 -5.85 -13.73 -24.36
C THR A 582 -4.58 -14.47 -23.95
N LEU A 583 -3.41 -14.11 -24.48
CA LEU A 583 -2.12 -14.66 -24.10
C LEU A 583 -1.82 -14.42 -22.62
N LYS A 584 -2.02 -13.20 -22.12
CA LYS A 584 -1.89 -12.87 -20.69
C LYS A 584 -2.75 -13.78 -19.82
N GLN A 585 -4.02 -13.96 -20.19
CA GLN A 585 -4.92 -14.85 -19.45
C GLN A 585 -4.45 -16.32 -19.48
N SER A 586 -3.89 -16.78 -20.60
CA SER A 586 -3.39 -18.16 -20.72
C SER A 586 -2.14 -18.44 -19.87
N LEU A 587 -1.37 -17.40 -19.55
CA LEU A 587 -0.15 -17.51 -18.73
C LEU A 587 -0.45 -17.52 -17.23
N ILE A 588 -1.65 -17.13 -16.79
CA ILE A 588 -2.05 -17.14 -15.38
C ILE A 588 -2.03 -18.58 -14.86
N ASN A 589 -1.17 -18.85 -13.87
CA ASN A 589 -0.93 -20.18 -13.27
C ASN A 589 -0.34 -21.24 -14.22
N TYR A 590 0.24 -20.85 -15.35
CA TYR A 590 0.91 -21.79 -16.25
C TYR A 590 2.30 -22.17 -15.72
N THR A 591 2.55 -23.45 -15.48
CA THR A 591 3.84 -23.96 -15.01
C THR A 591 4.80 -24.15 -16.18
N ILE A 592 5.78 -23.25 -16.31
CA ILE A 592 6.76 -23.25 -17.40
C ILE A 592 7.82 -24.34 -17.20
N PHE A 593 8.22 -24.65 -15.95
CA PHE A 593 9.19 -25.72 -15.69
C PHE A 593 8.51 -27.03 -15.30
N PRO A 594 8.77 -28.15 -16.00
CA PRO A 594 8.14 -29.41 -15.68
C PRO A 594 8.79 -30.09 -14.45
N VAL A 595 7.96 -30.78 -13.66
CA VAL A 595 8.37 -31.53 -12.45
C VAL A 595 9.38 -32.66 -12.79
N SER A 596 9.35 -33.16 -14.02
CA SER A 596 10.34 -34.11 -14.54
C SER A 596 10.90 -33.61 -15.87
N LYS A 597 12.12 -34.03 -16.23
CA LYS A 597 12.75 -33.69 -17.53
C LYS A 597 12.45 -34.76 -18.61
N SER A 598 11.32 -35.45 -18.49
CA SER A 598 10.85 -36.43 -19.48
C SER A 598 10.44 -35.74 -20.79
N ASP A 599 10.41 -36.48 -21.90
CA ASP A 599 10.07 -35.89 -23.19
C ASP A 599 8.58 -35.47 -23.24
N GLU A 600 7.70 -36.17 -22.52
CA GLU A 600 6.27 -35.81 -22.37
C GLU A 600 6.11 -34.50 -21.60
N SER A 601 6.71 -34.42 -20.41
CA SER A 601 6.61 -33.23 -19.55
C SER A 601 7.28 -31.99 -20.14
N LEU A 602 8.36 -32.15 -20.92
CA LEU A 602 8.97 -31.08 -21.69
C LEU A 602 8.08 -30.64 -22.87
N SER A 603 7.37 -31.57 -23.50
CA SER A 603 6.41 -31.22 -24.54
C SER A 603 5.23 -30.44 -23.96
N ASP A 604 4.75 -30.82 -22.79
CA ASP A 604 3.67 -30.11 -22.09
C ASP A 604 4.09 -28.70 -21.66
N SER A 605 5.36 -28.50 -21.31
CA SER A 605 5.87 -27.21 -20.83
C SER A 605 5.88 -26.11 -21.90
N ILE A 606 5.84 -26.49 -23.18
CA ILE A 606 5.73 -25.57 -24.32
C ILE A 606 4.36 -25.60 -25.00
N ASN A 607 3.31 -26.03 -24.30
CA ASN A 607 1.95 -26.14 -24.84
C ASN A 607 1.06 -24.90 -24.62
N ASN A 608 1.57 -23.86 -23.95
CA ASN A 608 0.89 -22.56 -23.86
C ASN A 608 0.78 -21.89 -25.24
N PRO A 609 -0.32 -21.17 -25.55
CA PRO A 609 -0.48 -20.45 -26.80
C PRO A 609 0.68 -19.52 -27.19
N ILE A 610 1.38 -18.89 -26.24
CA ILE A 610 2.50 -18.00 -26.57
C ILE A 610 3.60 -18.71 -27.37
N PHE A 611 3.77 -20.03 -27.16
CA PHE A 611 4.77 -20.83 -27.85
C PHE A 611 4.44 -21.08 -29.33
N GLY A 612 3.17 -20.89 -29.75
CA GLY A 612 2.79 -20.95 -31.17
C GLY A 612 3.46 -19.84 -31.98
N ILE A 613 3.62 -18.66 -31.38
CA ILE A 613 4.35 -17.53 -31.98
C ILE A 613 5.84 -17.86 -32.12
N PHE A 614 6.44 -18.48 -31.10
CA PHE A 614 7.85 -18.86 -31.15
C PHE A 614 8.12 -20.00 -32.13
N LYS A 615 7.16 -20.92 -32.29
CA LYS A 615 7.21 -21.97 -33.30
C LYS A 615 7.20 -21.39 -34.72
N LEU A 616 6.41 -20.33 -34.95
CA LEU A 616 6.42 -19.59 -36.21
C LEU A 616 7.77 -18.89 -36.44
N LEU A 617 8.27 -18.14 -35.45
CA LEU A 617 9.59 -17.49 -35.51
C LEU A 617 10.75 -18.48 -35.75
N TYR A 618 10.65 -19.69 -35.21
CA TYR A 618 11.66 -20.74 -35.39
C TYR A 618 11.67 -21.32 -36.82
N LYS A 619 10.52 -21.33 -37.50
CA LYS A 619 10.34 -21.84 -38.87
C LYS A 619 10.67 -20.78 -39.92
N GLU A 620 10.27 -19.52 -39.69
CA GLU A 620 10.40 -18.41 -40.64
C GLU A 620 11.17 -17.24 -39.99
N GLU A 621 12.50 -17.29 -39.98
CA GLU A 621 13.35 -16.28 -39.30
C GLU A 621 13.18 -14.84 -39.85
N ASN A 622 12.64 -14.66 -41.06
CA ASN A 622 12.45 -13.34 -41.69
C ASN A 622 10.95 -12.99 -41.86
N GLY A 623 10.07 -13.44 -40.96
CA GLY A 623 8.60 -13.40 -41.09
C GLY A 623 8.00 -12.11 -41.69
N LYS A 624 6.77 -12.19 -42.21
CA LYS A 624 6.10 -11.02 -42.84
C LYS A 624 5.87 -9.87 -41.82
N SER A 625 5.75 -8.64 -42.32
CA SER A 625 5.61 -7.41 -41.52
C SER A 625 4.57 -7.50 -40.40
N ASN A 626 3.44 -8.16 -40.65
CA ASN A 626 2.32 -8.23 -39.71
C ASN A 626 2.68 -9.03 -38.45
N ILE A 627 3.44 -10.13 -38.60
CA ILE A 627 3.89 -10.96 -37.47
C ILE A 627 4.99 -10.24 -36.67
N ILE A 628 5.87 -9.51 -37.36
CA ILE A 628 6.91 -8.68 -36.71
C ILE A 628 6.26 -7.60 -35.83
N ASN A 629 5.24 -6.91 -36.34
CA ASN A 629 4.49 -5.91 -35.59
C ASN A 629 3.79 -6.54 -34.37
N LEU A 630 3.19 -7.71 -34.54
CA LEU A 630 2.55 -8.46 -33.44
C LEU A 630 3.57 -8.85 -32.37
N VAL A 631 4.75 -9.36 -32.74
CA VAL A 631 5.81 -9.74 -31.79
C VAL A 631 6.32 -8.53 -31.01
N SER A 632 6.53 -7.39 -31.67
CA SER A 632 6.89 -6.13 -31.01
C SER A 632 5.80 -5.67 -30.03
N TYR A 633 4.53 -5.76 -30.43
CA TYR A 633 3.40 -5.44 -29.58
C TYR A 633 3.29 -6.39 -28.37
N ILE A 634 3.51 -7.69 -28.58
CA ILE A 634 3.52 -8.68 -27.50
C ILE A 634 4.62 -8.39 -26.48
N GLN A 635 5.87 -8.13 -26.91
CA GLN A 635 6.95 -7.80 -25.96
C GLN A 635 6.63 -6.56 -25.12
N LYS A 636 6.03 -5.52 -25.72
CA LYS A 636 5.64 -4.30 -25.00
C LYS A 636 4.62 -4.56 -23.88
N HIS A 637 3.73 -5.54 -24.07
CA HIS A 637 2.66 -5.82 -23.12
C HIS A 637 2.89 -7.07 -22.25
N ILE A 638 3.78 -7.98 -22.66
CA ILE A 638 4.16 -9.23 -21.98
C ILE A 638 5.70 -9.25 -21.88
N PRO A 639 6.29 -8.59 -20.86
CA PRO A 639 7.74 -8.43 -20.76
C PRO A 639 8.53 -9.73 -20.65
N CYS A 640 7.89 -10.83 -20.20
CA CYS A 640 8.48 -12.15 -20.09
C CYS A 640 8.66 -12.89 -21.43
N THR A 641 8.21 -12.31 -22.54
CA THR A 641 8.25 -12.98 -23.86
C THR A 641 9.67 -13.38 -24.26
N GLY A 642 10.67 -12.53 -23.99
CA GLY A 642 12.06 -12.81 -24.34
C GLY A 642 12.64 -14.04 -23.65
N TYR A 643 12.50 -14.18 -22.32
CA TYR A 643 12.98 -15.39 -21.65
C TYR A 643 12.12 -16.64 -21.95
N LEU A 644 10.82 -16.47 -22.24
CA LEU A 644 9.96 -17.58 -22.66
C LEU A 644 10.42 -18.13 -24.03
N LEU A 645 10.89 -17.26 -24.93
CA LEU A 645 11.52 -17.68 -26.18
C LEU A 645 12.82 -18.45 -25.93
N LEU A 646 13.69 -18.00 -25.02
CA LEU A 646 14.89 -18.75 -24.64
C LEU A 646 14.56 -20.14 -24.09
N HIS A 647 13.53 -20.24 -23.24
CA HIS A 647 13.03 -21.51 -22.74
C HIS A 647 12.53 -22.41 -23.87
N TYR A 648 11.72 -21.87 -24.79
CA TYR A 648 11.23 -22.60 -25.95
C TYR A 648 12.37 -23.15 -26.80
N LEU A 649 13.37 -22.33 -27.13
CA LEU A 649 14.53 -22.74 -27.92
C LEU A 649 15.28 -23.91 -27.27
N LYS A 650 15.45 -23.86 -25.93
CA LYS A 650 16.09 -24.94 -25.16
C LYS A 650 15.30 -26.23 -25.20
N VAL A 651 14.00 -26.16 -24.90
CA VAL A 651 13.11 -27.33 -24.85
C VAL A 651 12.98 -27.96 -26.24
N TYR A 652 12.73 -27.14 -27.26
CA TYR A 652 12.55 -27.59 -28.63
C TYR A 652 13.81 -28.25 -29.18
N ALA A 653 15.00 -27.67 -28.95
CA ALA A 653 16.28 -28.28 -29.32
C ALA A 653 16.46 -29.66 -28.68
N LYS A 654 16.12 -29.80 -27.39
CA LYS A 654 16.21 -31.06 -26.65
C LYS A 654 15.26 -32.13 -27.19
N LEU A 655 14.00 -31.79 -27.44
CA LEU A 655 13.00 -32.72 -27.99
C LEU A 655 13.36 -33.19 -29.41
N GLN A 656 13.96 -32.34 -30.23
CA GLN A 656 14.40 -32.71 -31.58
C GLN A 656 15.66 -33.59 -31.56
N SER A 657 16.63 -33.32 -30.67
CA SER A 657 17.87 -34.09 -30.55
C SER A 657 17.67 -35.58 -30.22
N ARG A 658 16.53 -35.93 -29.61
CA ARG A 658 16.19 -37.31 -29.22
C ARG A 658 15.33 -38.07 -30.24
N ARG A 659 14.69 -37.36 -31.18
CA ARG A 659 13.76 -37.96 -32.17
C ARG A 659 14.41 -38.33 -33.51
N LYS A 660 15.60 -37.82 -33.84
CA LYS A 660 16.33 -38.15 -35.08
C LYS A 660 17.84 -38.28 -34.82
N GLU A 661 18.41 -39.47 -35.06
CA GLU A 661 19.85 -39.77 -34.88
C GLU A 661 20.79 -38.98 -35.82
N THR A 662 20.28 -38.24 -36.80
CA THR A 662 21.08 -37.61 -37.87
C THR A 662 21.07 -36.08 -37.91
N LEU A 663 20.29 -35.39 -37.08
CA LEU A 663 20.34 -33.93 -36.95
C LEU A 663 20.23 -33.56 -35.46
N GLN A 664 21.35 -33.17 -34.83
CA GLN A 664 21.31 -32.57 -33.50
C GLN A 664 20.38 -31.35 -33.54
N GLY A 665 19.33 -31.34 -32.72
CA GLY A 665 18.52 -30.13 -32.52
C GLY A 665 19.41 -29.04 -31.94
N ILE A 666 19.73 -28.02 -32.73
CA ILE A 666 20.59 -26.91 -32.32
C ILE A 666 19.71 -25.87 -31.61
N PHE A 667 20.20 -25.37 -30.46
CA PHE A 667 19.69 -24.14 -29.86
C PHE A 667 19.92 -23.01 -30.86
N LYS A 668 18.89 -22.59 -31.59
CA LYS A 668 19.02 -21.57 -32.65
C LYS A 668 19.09 -20.18 -32.04
N SER A 669 20.28 -19.78 -31.61
CA SER A 669 20.58 -18.44 -31.09
C SER A 669 20.26 -17.31 -32.10
N SER A 670 20.27 -17.60 -33.40
CA SER A 670 19.83 -16.70 -34.48
C SER A 670 18.40 -16.20 -34.30
N VAL A 671 17.48 -17.04 -33.81
CA VAL A 671 16.06 -16.70 -33.63
C VAL A 671 15.88 -15.66 -32.53
N TYR A 672 16.60 -15.81 -31.41
CA TYR A 672 16.56 -14.83 -30.34
C TYR A 672 17.25 -13.51 -30.75
N THR A 673 18.36 -13.57 -31.50
CA THR A 673 18.99 -12.37 -32.08
C THR A 673 18.05 -11.64 -33.04
N HIS A 674 17.28 -12.37 -33.86
CA HIS A 674 16.26 -11.77 -34.71
C HIS A 674 15.14 -11.13 -33.88
N PHE A 675 14.65 -11.80 -32.83
CA PHE A 675 13.68 -11.22 -31.90
C PHE A 675 14.16 -9.89 -31.31
N CYS A 676 15.42 -9.81 -30.86
CA CYS A 676 16.01 -8.56 -30.37
C CYS A 676 15.99 -7.45 -31.43
N ASN A 677 16.29 -7.78 -32.69
CA ASN A 677 16.21 -6.83 -33.80
C ASN A 677 14.78 -6.35 -34.06
N VAL A 678 13.78 -7.25 -33.97
CA VAL A 678 12.35 -6.93 -34.16
C VAL A 678 11.84 -5.95 -33.11
N ILE A 679 12.29 -6.06 -31.86
CA ILE A 679 11.90 -5.16 -30.77
C ILE A 679 12.81 -3.94 -30.65
N GLU A 680 13.75 -3.76 -31.60
CA GLU A 680 14.71 -2.66 -31.64
C GLU A 680 15.61 -2.55 -30.38
N SER A 681 15.91 -3.69 -29.75
CA SER A 681 16.74 -3.76 -28.54
C SER A 681 18.11 -4.38 -28.83
N LYS A 682 19.18 -3.80 -28.27
CA LYS A 682 20.52 -4.39 -28.38
C LYS A 682 20.55 -5.75 -27.70
N LEU A 683 21.13 -6.75 -28.37
CA LEU A 683 21.19 -8.14 -27.86
C LEU A 683 21.72 -8.24 -26.43
N GLU A 684 22.78 -7.51 -26.08
CA GLU A 684 23.34 -7.48 -24.72
C GLU A 684 22.35 -6.95 -23.68
N HIS A 685 21.68 -5.83 -23.98
CA HIS A 685 20.71 -5.23 -23.08
C HIS A 685 19.49 -6.13 -22.89
N GLN A 686 18.96 -6.68 -23.99
CA GLN A 686 17.80 -7.56 -23.94
C GLN A 686 18.10 -8.86 -23.21
N LEU A 687 19.28 -9.46 -23.45
CA LEU A 687 19.68 -10.69 -22.79
C LEU A 687 19.85 -10.48 -21.27
N LYS A 688 20.42 -9.33 -20.86
CA LYS A 688 20.48 -8.96 -19.44
C LYS A 688 19.09 -8.82 -18.83
N PHE A 689 18.20 -8.07 -19.50
CA PHE A 689 16.82 -7.87 -19.04
C PHE A 689 16.05 -9.18 -18.90
N ASP A 690 16.12 -10.04 -19.92
CA ASP A 690 15.41 -11.33 -19.92
C ASP A 690 15.96 -12.31 -18.89
N LEU A 691 17.28 -12.30 -18.64
CA LEU A 691 17.91 -13.14 -17.62
C LEU A 691 17.60 -12.67 -16.20
N ASP A 692 17.60 -11.37 -15.95
CA ASP A 692 17.18 -10.78 -14.67
C ASP A 692 15.69 -11.10 -14.38
N LEU A 693 14.83 -10.99 -15.39
CA LEU A 693 13.42 -11.33 -15.24
C LEU A 693 13.19 -12.84 -15.10
N LEU A 694 13.99 -13.67 -15.78
CA LEU A 694 13.94 -15.12 -15.65
C LEU A 694 14.36 -15.59 -14.26
N GLU A 695 15.45 -15.05 -13.73
CA GLU A 695 15.96 -15.35 -12.40
C GLU A 695 14.90 -15.08 -11.33
N LYS A 696 14.29 -13.89 -11.37
CA LYS A 696 13.24 -13.46 -10.43
C LYS A 696 11.97 -14.31 -10.50
N ASN A 697 11.70 -14.92 -11.66
CA ASN A 697 10.49 -15.70 -11.90
C ASN A 697 10.69 -17.19 -11.64
N ASP A 698 11.80 -17.78 -12.11
CA ASP A 698 12.13 -19.20 -11.91
C ASP A 698 13.65 -19.46 -12.05
N SER A 699 14.34 -19.52 -10.90
CA SER A 699 15.77 -19.80 -10.82
C SER A 699 16.16 -21.19 -11.35
N HIS A 700 15.25 -22.18 -11.37
CA HIS A 700 15.55 -23.50 -11.91
C HIS A 700 15.68 -23.47 -13.43
N ILE A 701 14.81 -22.72 -14.10
CA ILE A 701 14.91 -22.49 -15.55
C ILE A 701 16.17 -21.69 -15.86
N PHE A 702 16.44 -20.63 -15.08
CA PHE A 702 17.63 -19.80 -15.21
C PHE A 702 18.90 -20.65 -15.26
N PHE A 703 19.17 -21.46 -14.23
CA PHE A 703 20.36 -22.31 -14.19
C PHE A 703 20.37 -23.42 -15.25
N TRP A 704 19.20 -23.86 -15.71
CA TRP A 704 19.11 -24.91 -16.73
C TRP A 704 19.45 -24.42 -18.15
N ILE A 705 19.14 -23.17 -18.46
CA ILE A 705 19.38 -22.56 -19.78
C ILE A 705 20.79 -21.94 -19.85
N LEU A 706 21.33 -21.51 -18.72
CA LEU A 706 22.60 -20.79 -18.60
C LEU A 706 23.78 -21.40 -19.40
N PRO A 707 24.04 -22.73 -19.36
CA PRO A 707 25.17 -23.32 -20.09
C PRO A 707 25.11 -23.13 -21.61
N ASP A 708 23.91 -23.20 -22.19
CA ASP A 708 23.73 -23.00 -23.64
C ASP A 708 23.93 -21.54 -24.03
N LEU A 709 23.46 -20.61 -23.19
CA LEU A 709 23.66 -19.18 -23.43
C LEU A 709 25.13 -18.79 -23.35
N PHE A 710 25.87 -19.26 -22.33
CA PHE A 710 27.31 -19.05 -22.24
C PHE A 710 28.07 -19.70 -23.40
N LYS A 711 27.53 -20.76 -24.02
CA LYS A 711 28.13 -21.38 -25.20
C LYS A 711 27.90 -20.55 -26.47
N GLU A 712 26.69 -20.03 -26.67
CA GLU A 712 26.27 -19.33 -27.89
C GLU A 712 26.63 -17.83 -27.87
N TYR A 713 26.53 -17.16 -26.72
CA TYR A 713 26.74 -15.72 -26.55
C TYR A 713 28.04 -15.39 -25.79
N LYS A 714 29.10 -16.19 -26.00
CA LYS A 714 30.41 -16.04 -25.32
C LYS A 714 30.95 -14.61 -25.30
N GLN A 715 30.83 -13.90 -26.43
CA GLN A 715 31.36 -12.53 -26.57
C GLN A 715 30.65 -11.50 -25.69
N ILE A 716 29.43 -11.82 -25.23
CA ILE A 716 28.59 -10.93 -24.42
C ILE A 716 28.62 -11.36 -22.95
N MET A 717 28.64 -12.68 -22.70
CA MET A 717 28.45 -13.22 -21.35
C MET A 717 29.75 -13.44 -20.57
N LEU A 718 30.88 -13.69 -21.24
CA LEU A 718 32.15 -13.95 -20.56
C LEU A 718 32.68 -12.68 -19.90
N ASN A 719 33.12 -12.80 -18.64
CA ASN A 719 33.66 -11.67 -17.87
C ASN A 719 32.74 -10.43 -17.88
N ASN A 720 31.42 -10.64 -17.84
CA ASN A 720 30.43 -9.57 -17.80
C ASN A 720 29.93 -9.38 -16.36
N GLY A 721 30.29 -8.25 -15.73
CA GLY A 721 29.98 -7.98 -14.32
C GLY A 721 28.49 -7.87 -14.02
N ASP A 722 27.71 -7.34 -14.98
CA ASP A 722 26.26 -7.19 -14.85
C ASP A 722 25.55 -8.54 -14.81
N LEU A 723 25.89 -9.44 -15.74
CA LEU A 723 25.32 -10.79 -15.79
C LEU A 723 25.83 -11.66 -14.64
N LEU A 724 27.06 -11.41 -14.20
CA LEU A 724 27.64 -12.07 -13.04
C LEU A 724 26.89 -11.70 -11.75
N SER A 725 26.52 -10.44 -11.57
CA SER A 725 25.73 -10.01 -10.41
C SER A 725 24.37 -10.73 -10.36
N ILE A 726 23.67 -10.84 -11.49
CA ILE A 726 22.42 -11.62 -11.58
C ILE A 726 22.67 -13.10 -11.24
N LEU A 727 23.73 -13.70 -11.81
CA LEU A 727 24.08 -15.09 -11.57
C LEU A 727 24.39 -15.36 -10.10
N ILE A 728 25.20 -14.51 -9.47
CA ILE A 728 25.61 -14.67 -8.07
C ILE A 728 24.45 -14.41 -7.11
N GLY A 729 23.62 -13.40 -7.39
CA GLY A 729 22.40 -13.14 -6.60
C GLY A 729 21.41 -14.30 -6.63
N ALA A 730 21.39 -15.09 -7.72
CA ALA A 730 20.57 -16.29 -7.86
C ALA A 730 21.12 -17.52 -7.10
N ILE A 731 22.37 -17.48 -6.65
CA ILE A 731 23.01 -18.62 -6.00
C ILE A 731 22.54 -18.74 -4.55
N ASP A 732 22.22 -19.96 -4.14
CA ASP A 732 21.95 -20.31 -2.75
C ASP A 732 22.85 -21.47 -2.29
N ALA A 733 22.73 -21.83 -1.01
CA ALA A 733 23.50 -22.92 -0.43
C ALA A 733 23.20 -24.30 -1.06
N ASN A 734 22.07 -24.45 -1.78
CA ASN A 734 21.64 -25.71 -2.37
C ASN A 734 22.17 -25.89 -3.80
N ASN A 735 22.25 -24.80 -4.58
CA ASN A 735 22.57 -24.84 -6.01
C ASN A 735 24.05 -24.56 -6.33
N LEU A 736 24.80 -23.91 -5.45
CA LEU A 736 26.22 -23.54 -5.68
C LEU A 736 27.07 -24.74 -6.11
N ARG A 737 26.86 -25.89 -5.47
CA ARG A 737 27.61 -27.13 -5.77
C ARG A 737 27.39 -27.62 -7.20
N ASP A 738 26.15 -27.55 -7.69
CA ASP A 738 25.81 -28.03 -9.04
C ASP A 738 26.37 -27.10 -10.12
N ILE A 739 26.48 -25.80 -9.81
CA ILE A 739 27.10 -24.80 -10.69
C ILE A 739 28.62 -25.03 -10.75
N ILE A 740 29.28 -25.19 -9.59
CA ILE A 740 30.71 -25.53 -9.53
C ILE A 740 30.99 -26.83 -10.31
N PHE A 741 30.12 -27.84 -10.17
CA PHE A 741 30.25 -29.08 -10.93
C PHE A 741 30.09 -28.86 -12.44
N SER A 742 29.17 -27.99 -12.86
CA SER A 742 29.00 -27.64 -14.27
C SER A 742 30.22 -26.90 -14.84
N VAL A 743 30.87 -26.07 -14.03
CA VAL A 743 32.11 -25.37 -14.37
C VAL A 743 33.28 -26.36 -14.51
N THR A 744 33.52 -27.18 -13.50
CA THR A 744 34.62 -28.16 -13.50
C THR A 744 34.48 -29.23 -14.59
N GLN A 745 33.26 -29.54 -15.02
CA GLN A 745 33.00 -30.40 -16.18
C GLN A 745 33.19 -29.70 -17.54
N GLY A 746 33.48 -28.40 -17.56
CA GLY A 746 33.59 -27.59 -18.77
C GLY A 746 32.25 -27.34 -19.49
N LYS A 747 31.12 -27.60 -18.83
CA LYS A 747 29.78 -27.35 -19.37
C LYS A 747 29.38 -25.88 -19.28
N LEU A 748 29.89 -25.18 -18.26
CA LEU A 748 29.67 -23.76 -18.03
C LEU A 748 31.03 -23.07 -17.92
N VAL A 749 31.25 -22.01 -18.69
CA VAL A 749 32.47 -21.18 -18.60
C VAL A 749 32.01 -19.74 -18.41
N ILE A 750 32.20 -19.22 -17.20
CA ILE A 750 31.82 -17.87 -16.77
C ILE A 750 33.02 -16.93 -16.94
N PHE A 751 34.20 -17.39 -16.54
CA PHE A 751 35.41 -16.59 -16.48
C PHE A 751 36.46 -17.00 -17.51
N ARG A 752 37.24 -16.02 -17.96
CA ARG A 752 38.50 -16.19 -18.69
C ARG A 752 39.56 -15.24 -18.14
N SER A 753 40.83 -15.54 -18.39
CA SER A 753 41.96 -14.75 -17.89
C SER A 753 41.97 -13.29 -18.40
N ASP A 754 41.35 -13.00 -19.56
CA ASP A 754 41.31 -11.68 -20.17
C ASP A 754 40.22 -10.77 -19.58
N GLY A 755 40.61 -9.73 -18.83
CA GLY A 755 39.66 -8.79 -18.22
C GLY A 755 39.11 -9.20 -16.85
N ILE A 756 39.60 -10.33 -16.30
CA ILE A 756 39.18 -10.83 -14.98
C ILE A 756 39.48 -9.86 -13.83
N LEU A 757 40.53 -9.04 -13.96
CA LEU A 757 40.93 -8.06 -12.96
C LEU A 757 39.82 -7.05 -12.63
N GLN A 758 39.09 -6.58 -13.65
CA GLN A 758 38.01 -5.62 -13.42
C GLN A 758 36.84 -6.28 -12.69
N ILE A 759 36.51 -7.52 -13.08
CA ILE A 759 35.44 -8.31 -12.46
C ILE A 759 35.74 -8.61 -10.99
N ILE A 760 36.98 -8.94 -10.65
CA ILE A 760 37.36 -9.14 -9.24
C ILE A 760 37.22 -7.84 -8.45
N ARG A 761 37.61 -6.68 -9.02
CA ARG A 761 37.43 -5.38 -8.35
C ARG A 761 35.96 -5.07 -8.11
N ASP A 762 35.12 -5.24 -9.13
CA ASP A 762 33.69 -4.99 -9.01
C ASP A 762 33.03 -5.93 -7.99
N SER A 763 33.52 -7.17 -7.87
CA SER A 763 33.03 -8.14 -6.89
C SER A 763 33.29 -7.75 -5.42
N LEU A 764 34.22 -6.82 -5.14
CA LEU A 764 34.50 -6.37 -3.77
C LEU A 764 33.34 -5.56 -3.16
N GLU A 765 32.46 -5.03 -4.00
CA GLU A 765 31.24 -4.32 -3.57
C GLU A 765 30.06 -5.26 -3.31
N PHE A 766 30.18 -6.55 -3.64
CA PHE A 766 29.12 -7.54 -3.42
C PHE A 766 28.96 -7.86 -1.92
N GLU A 767 27.81 -8.43 -1.54
CA GLU A 767 27.58 -8.86 -0.16
C GLU A 767 28.49 -10.04 0.23
N THR A 768 28.66 -10.30 1.53
CA THR A 768 29.60 -11.31 2.03
C THR A 768 29.39 -12.70 1.44
N PHE A 769 28.13 -13.14 1.29
CA PHE A 769 27.81 -14.44 0.70
C PHE A 769 28.06 -14.46 -0.82
N GLU A 770 27.76 -13.36 -1.50
CA GLU A 770 27.99 -13.20 -2.93
C GLU A 770 29.48 -13.20 -3.27
N GLN A 771 30.31 -12.52 -2.46
CA GLN A 771 31.77 -12.59 -2.56
C GLN A 771 32.27 -14.02 -2.35
N PHE A 772 31.73 -14.74 -1.37
CA PHE A 772 32.08 -16.14 -1.16
C PHE A 772 31.76 -17.00 -2.40
N CYS A 773 30.56 -16.87 -2.96
CA CYS A 773 30.13 -17.58 -4.16
C CYS A 773 31.01 -17.21 -5.37
N PHE A 774 31.33 -15.93 -5.55
CA PHE A 774 32.25 -15.45 -6.60
C PHE A 774 33.59 -16.18 -6.52
N TRP A 775 34.25 -16.16 -5.35
CA TRP A 775 35.56 -16.78 -5.18
C TRP A 775 35.54 -18.29 -5.37
N GLN A 776 34.47 -18.98 -4.96
CA GLN A 776 34.30 -20.41 -5.22
C GLN A 776 34.17 -20.71 -6.72
N LEU A 777 33.40 -19.90 -7.46
CA LEU A 777 33.27 -20.04 -8.91
C LEU A 777 34.57 -19.72 -9.63
N LEU A 778 35.30 -18.69 -9.20
CA LEU A 778 36.59 -18.32 -9.78
C LEU A 778 37.61 -19.44 -9.61
N GLN A 779 37.68 -20.01 -8.40
CA GLN A 779 38.55 -21.15 -8.09
C GLN A 779 38.22 -22.36 -8.97
N ALA A 780 36.94 -22.61 -9.26
CA ALA A 780 36.51 -23.72 -10.09
C ALA A 780 36.95 -23.62 -11.58
N HIS A 781 37.31 -22.42 -12.06
CA HIS A 781 37.76 -22.19 -13.44
C HIS A 781 39.28 -22.39 -13.64
N ASP A 782 40.03 -22.73 -12.59
CA ASP A 782 41.50 -22.90 -12.62
C ASP A 782 42.25 -21.72 -13.26
N ILE A 783 41.79 -20.48 -13.04
CA ILE A 783 42.45 -19.27 -13.57
C ILE A 783 43.78 -19.06 -12.80
N PRO A 784 44.92 -18.93 -13.50
CA PRO A 784 46.22 -18.74 -12.85
C PRO A 784 46.24 -17.48 -11.99
N LEU A 785 46.77 -17.59 -10.77
CA LEU A 785 46.89 -16.49 -9.79
C LEU A 785 47.66 -15.29 -10.37
N GLU A 786 48.62 -15.52 -11.27
CA GLU A 786 49.38 -14.47 -11.96
C GLU A 786 48.47 -13.51 -12.75
N SER A 787 47.29 -13.98 -13.18
CA SER A 787 46.33 -13.19 -13.97
C SER A 787 45.68 -12.05 -13.18
N PHE A 788 45.74 -12.10 -11.84
CA PHE A 788 45.13 -11.09 -10.97
C PHE A 788 45.98 -10.74 -9.74
N GLN A 789 47.28 -11.03 -9.79
CA GLN A 789 48.23 -10.80 -8.70
C GLN A 789 48.43 -9.30 -8.33
N LEU A 790 48.06 -8.37 -9.22
CA LEU A 790 48.14 -6.91 -9.02
C LEU A 790 47.01 -6.32 -8.14
N LEU A 791 46.15 -7.16 -7.55
CA LEU A 791 45.10 -6.76 -6.60
C LEU A 791 45.58 -6.70 -5.14
N VAL A 792 46.72 -7.33 -4.83
CA VAL A 792 47.44 -7.23 -3.55
C VAL A 792 48.51 -6.16 -3.67
#